data_AF-A0A254RAR6-F1
#
_entry.id   AF-A0A254RAR6-F1
#
_cell.length_a   1.000
_cell.length_b   1.000
_cell.length_c   1.000
_cell.angle_alpha   90.00
_cell.angle_beta   90.00
_cell.angle_gamma   90.00
#
_symmetry.space_group_name_H-M   'P 1'
#
loop_
_entity.id
_entity.type
_entity.pdbx_description
1 polymer ?
#
loop_
_entity_poly.entity_id
_entity_poly.type
_entity_poly.pdbx_seq_one_letter_code
_entity_poly.pdbx_strand_id
1 'polypeptide(L)'
;MNTVKKTLLASCGFAIAVALYACSDEESDFLSNRDDVGAESSSSNSKGSGTKGSSSSVETIVDIKDGPISETDSIDLSEYGQDDAVVDRDGGKVYNLMTSGIDVWTLENLDSKAAHPTSGCYDYADSLCRDYGRLYLDDDDAAELCPDGFEIPRAVDYRLLLESKDDYKPVYAGSCEIEKNNMLACTGINDTAFYMTSDDSIVVVPKKGSWTVMRDDGRLGSVRCIKRQSITDKKKNLRDCSDGYYGRTVYVIESDSTFECKAGEWKLIAGYPCEDGETYLYRGRSDTLYVCSDNMWMVAGLKDIGRPCLNDNRHEVVLLSGMHYACSDSGWVALRYPATELGECYADLFGSVVKLDSNTTFICRNTGRWERATATDIYGLCMEELDGVIVKIDSTQYFCSVKRYESLIGFRFTWDSDYENANSASGFCTDERFGDTTLYNDNYYRCTSNNMWQPLDNTMVLPKCDSTRWDTTAYVGRKEYLCNRYAQKWQEVERELFNGQADSVSCSIEEFGNIYERGFHMYICKLNNKNLFAFQSVSEIEMKYGACGLDTTYVIDEDSIAYVCTNGKWDKRKLNEYEKMFGICPRDTTYQVPQDTAIYTCNMGYWMEYVLNEYERKLGICPRDTTYQVSEDTVVYTCNDGDWSEYVTDD
;
A
#
# COMPACT_ATOMS: atom_id res chain seq x y z
N MET A 1 -22.60 -43.77 -9.77
CA MET A 1 -23.16 -43.57 -11.13
C MET A 1 -22.53 -42.32 -11.70
N ASN A 2 -21.45 -42.52 -12.47
CA ASN A 2 -21.33 -42.15 -13.89
C ASN A 2 -20.73 -40.74 -14.06
N THR A 3 -19.63 -40.50 -14.76
CA THR A 3 -18.70 -41.37 -15.49
C THR A 3 -17.46 -40.55 -15.83
N VAL A 4 -16.30 -41.21 -15.77
CA VAL A 4 -15.00 -40.82 -16.32
C VAL A 4 -15.08 -40.69 -17.85
N LYS A 5 -14.38 -39.72 -18.46
CA LYS A 5 -13.82 -39.89 -19.82
C LYS A 5 -12.49 -39.13 -20.00
N LYS A 6 -11.49 -39.89 -20.46
CA LYS A 6 -10.14 -39.53 -20.91
C LYS A 6 -10.13 -39.14 -22.40
N THR A 7 -9.21 -38.26 -22.81
CA THR A 7 -8.45 -38.26 -24.10
C THR A 7 -7.27 -37.28 -23.91
N LEU A 8 -5.96 -37.59 -23.96
CA LEU A 8 -5.00 -38.20 -24.90
C LEU A 8 -4.56 -37.36 -26.12
N LEU A 9 -3.23 -37.13 -26.17
CA LEU A 9 -2.29 -36.89 -27.30
C LEU A 9 -2.09 -35.45 -27.82
N ALA A 10 -0.86 -34.93 -27.70
CA ALA A 10 0.15 -35.07 -28.76
C ALA A 10 1.53 -34.53 -28.32
N SER A 11 2.54 -35.36 -28.53
CA SER A 11 3.97 -35.12 -28.40
C SER A 11 4.54 -34.38 -29.61
N CYS A 12 5.43 -33.40 -29.40
CA CYS A 12 6.41 -32.97 -30.41
C CYS A 12 7.80 -33.00 -29.76
N GLY A 13 8.61 -33.95 -30.20
CA GLY A 13 10.04 -33.98 -29.92
C GLY A 13 10.78 -33.08 -30.92
N PHE A 14 11.76 -32.33 -30.42
CA PHE A 14 12.80 -31.72 -31.24
C PHE A 14 14.14 -32.35 -30.83
N ALA A 15 14.72 -33.10 -31.75
CA ALA A 15 16.11 -33.49 -31.75
C ALA A 15 16.93 -32.33 -32.32
N ILE A 16 17.97 -31.87 -31.62
CA ILE A 16 19.00 -31.00 -32.20
C ILE A 16 20.33 -31.73 -32.11
N ALA A 17 20.93 -31.83 -33.29
CA ALA A 17 22.15 -32.55 -33.58
C ALA A 17 23.39 -31.80 -33.06
N VAL A 18 24.31 -32.58 -32.51
CA VAL A 18 25.68 -32.22 -32.19
C VAL A 18 26.47 -32.09 -33.51
N ALA A 19 27.09 -30.94 -33.74
CA ALA A 19 28.11 -30.76 -34.75
C ALA A 19 29.41 -30.32 -34.06
N LEU A 20 30.36 -31.26 -34.00
CA LEU A 20 31.75 -31.02 -33.68
C LEU A 20 32.40 -30.31 -34.87
N TYR A 21 33.11 -29.21 -34.62
CA TYR A 21 34.19 -28.74 -35.50
C TYR A 21 35.42 -28.46 -34.65
N ALA A 22 36.53 -29.04 -35.09
CA ALA A 22 37.86 -28.93 -34.52
C ALA A 22 38.81 -28.25 -35.54
N CYS A 23 39.94 -27.78 -35.03
CA CYS A 23 41.11 -27.20 -35.71
C CYS A 23 40.90 -25.75 -36.22
N SER A 24 41.81 -24.80 -36.04
CA SER A 24 43.28 -24.87 -36.10
C SER A 24 43.89 -23.59 -35.52
N ASP A 25 45.07 -23.73 -34.93
CA ASP A 25 46.02 -22.66 -34.59
C ASP A 25 46.40 -21.81 -35.81
N GLU A 26 46.73 -20.53 -35.60
CA GLU A 26 48.07 -19.99 -35.89
C GLU A 26 48.27 -18.58 -35.33
N GLU A 27 49.44 -18.39 -34.70
CA GLU A 27 50.00 -17.14 -34.20
C GLU A 27 50.35 -16.18 -35.35
N SER A 28 50.29 -14.87 -35.10
CA SER A 28 51.44 -13.98 -35.33
C SER A 28 51.18 -12.57 -34.83
N ASP A 29 52.12 -12.12 -34.01
CA ASP A 29 52.45 -10.73 -33.74
C ASP A 29 52.59 -9.92 -35.05
N PHE A 30 52.28 -8.62 -35.02
CA PHE A 30 53.31 -7.61 -35.27
C PHE A 30 52.80 -6.18 -35.00
N LEU A 31 53.64 -5.49 -34.23
CA LEU A 31 53.66 -4.07 -33.93
C LEU A 31 53.57 -3.19 -35.19
N SER A 32 52.94 -2.01 -35.09
CA SER A 32 53.68 -0.75 -34.86
C SER A 32 52.88 0.49 -35.24
N ASN A 33 52.99 1.48 -34.35
CA ASN A 33 53.17 2.92 -34.59
C ASN A 33 52.19 3.64 -35.54
N ARG A 34 51.39 4.59 -35.02
CA ARG A 34 51.83 5.93 -34.58
C ARG A 34 52.38 6.71 -35.77
N ASP A 35 51.63 7.71 -36.23
CA ASP A 35 52.11 9.09 -36.21
C ASP A 35 50.98 10.09 -36.46
N ASP A 36 51.07 11.12 -35.62
CA ASP A 36 50.41 12.41 -35.63
C ASP A 36 50.65 13.22 -36.92
N VAL A 37 50.13 14.45 -36.90
CA VAL A 37 50.36 15.62 -37.76
C VAL A 37 49.14 15.87 -38.66
N GLY A 38 48.48 17.02 -38.59
CA GLY A 38 48.83 18.28 -37.96
C GLY A 38 47.92 19.34 -38.54
N ALA A 39 47.67 20.36 -37.72
CA ALA A 39 46.89 21.54 -38.03
C ALA A 39 47.29 22.22 -39.35
N GLU A 40 46.35 22.90 -40.01
CA GLU A 40 46.24 24.35 -39.87
C GLU A 40 45.09 24.95 -40.68
N SER A 41 44.68 26.10 -40.18
CA SER A 41 43.62 26.99 -40.60
C SER A 41 43.91 27.69 -41.94
N SER A 42 42.86 28.08 -42.66
CA SER A 42 42.52 29.49 -42.91
C SER A 42 41.46 29.66 -44.00
N SER A 43 40.78 30.79 -43.89
CA SER A 43 39.51 31.20 -44.47
C SER A 43 39.59 31.69 -45.92
N SER A 44 38.47 31.61 -46.65
CA SER A 44 37.97 32.76 -47.45
C SER A 44 36.52 32.57 -47.91
N ASN A 45 35.85 33.72 -48.03
CA ASN A 45 34.42 33.96 -48.21
C ASN A 45 33.82 33.46 -49.53
N SER A 46 32.55 33.02 -49.47
CA SER A 46 31.54 33.41 -50.48
C SER A 46 30.12 33.35 -49.92
N LYS A 47 29.38 34.43 -50.22
CA LYS A 47 27.98 34.70 -49.85
C LYS A 47 26.99 33.78 -50.57
N GLY A 48 25.89 33.45 -49.89
CA GLY A 48 24.56 33.48 -50.51
C GLY A 48 23.60 32.32 -50.23
N SER A 49 22.47 32.69 -49.61
CA SER A 49 21.15 32.03 -49.69
C SER A 49 20.77 30.95 -48.66
N GLY A 50 20.19 31.45 -47.58
CA GLY A 50 19.07 30.91 -46.79
C GLY A 50 18.73 29.42 -46.86
N THR A 51 18.94 28.74 -45.73
CA THR A 51 18.07 27.66 -45.29
C THR A 51 18.02 27.70 -43.77
N LYS A 52 16.79 27.62 -43.22
CA LYS A 52 16.50 27.74 -41.80
C LYS A 52 17.17 26.62 -41.00
N GLY A 53 17.51 26.98 -39.76
CA GLY A 53 18.44 26.29 -38.88
C GLY A 53 18.09 24.85 -38.58
N SER A 54 19.13 24.04 -38.62
CA SER A 54 19.21 22.70 -38.04
C SER A 54 19.39 22.87 -36.53
N SER A 55 18.42 22.40 -35.75
CA SER A 55 18.54 22.30 -34.28
C SER A 55 19.33 21.05 -33.90
N SER A 56 20.05 21.17 -32.79
CA SER A 56 21.09 20.29 -32.28
C SER A 56 20.56 18.95 -31.81
N SER A 57 21.24 17.88 -32.23
CA SER A 57 21.49 16.62 -31.51
C SER A 57 20.47 16.21 -30.45
N VAL A 58 19.40 15.54 -30.89
CA VAL A 58 18.69 14.58 -30.04
C VAL A 58 19.64 13.39 -29.86
N GLU A 59 20.11 13.17 -28.64
CA GLU A 59 20.80 11.94 -28.28
C GLU A 59 19.88 10.77 -28.62
N THR A 60 20.38 9.87 -29.48
CA THR A 60 19.69 8.68 -29.94
C THR A 60 19.15 7.90 -28.74
N ILE A 61 17.83 7.73 -28.66
CA ILE A 61 17.20 6.76 -27.75
C ILE A 61 17.87 5.42 -28.05
N VAL A 62 18.64 4.91 -27.09
CA VAL A 62 19.25 3.59 -27.23
C VAL A 62 18.14 2.60 -26.93
N ASP A 63 17.50 2.11 -28.00
CA ASP A 63 16.74 0.87 -27.93
C ASP A 63 17.76 -0.21 -27.52
N ILE A 64 17.67 -0.70 -26.28
CA ILE A 64 18.34 -1.95 -25.90
C ILE A 64 17.56 -3.07 -26.60
N LYS A 65 17.79 -3.19 -27.91
CA LYS A 65 17.55 -4.44 -28.62
C LYS A 65 18.76 -5.29 -28.34
N ASP A 66 18.51 -6.39 -27.64
CA ASP A 66 19.40 -7.48 -27.28
C ASP A 66 19.97 -7.41 -25.84
N GLY A 67 19.12 -7.80 -24.88
CA GLY A 67 19.55 -8.43 -23.64
C GLY A 67 19.08 -7.75 -22.34
N PRO A 68 18.24 -8.38 -21.48
CA PRO A 68 18.37 -8.13 -20.03
C PRO A 68 19.85 -8.36 -19.66
N ILE A 69 20.35 -7.64 -18.64
CA ILE A 69 21.74 -7.74 -18.11
C ILE A 69 22.38 -9.06 -18.54
N SER A 70 23.20 -9.01 -19.60
CA SER A 70 23.82 -10.16 -20.25
C SER A 70 24.39 -11.08 -19.17
N GLU A 71 23.80 -12.27 -19.00
CA GLU A 71 24.20 -13.32 -18.05
C GLU A 71 24.87 -12.76 -16.79
N THR A 72 24.08 -12.22 -15.85
CA THR A 72 24.63 -11.81 -14.55
C THR A 72 25.40 -12.97 -13.94
N ASP A 73 26.67 -12.72 -13.63
CA ASP A 73 27.53 -13.71 -12.98
C ASP A 73 26.90 -14.06 -11.62
N SER A 74 26.23 -15.21 -11.58
CA SER A 74 25.70 -15.77 -10.35
C SER A 74 26.86 -16.26 -9.52
N ILE A 75 26.93 -15.81 -8.28
CA ILE A 75 27.96 -16.29 -7.36
C ILE A 75 27.67 -17.75 -7.04
N ASP A 76 28.65 -18.61 -7.29
CA ASP A 76 28.55 -20.01 -6.91
C ASP A 76 28.55 -20.13 -5.38
N LEU A 77 27.41 -20.54 -4.83
CA LEU A 77 27.23 -20.73 -3.39
C LEU A 77 27.62 -22.14 -2.93
N SER A 78 28.14 -22.99 -3.82
CA SER A 78 28.48 -24.38 -3.51
C SER A 78 29.49 -24.48 -2.35
N GLU A 79 30.43 -23.54 -2.26
CA GLU A 79 31.44 -23.46 -1.19
C GLU A 79 30.87 -23.12 0.20
N TYR A 80 29.64 -22.59 0.27
CA TYR A 80 28.94 -22.25 1.52
C TYR A 80 27.85 -23.28 1.87
N GLY A 81 27.75 -24.37 1.10
CA GLY A 81 26.83 -25.45 1.39
C GLY A 81 27.09 -26.08 2.74
N GLN A 82 26.06 -26.69 3.34
CA GLN A 82 26.32 -27.66 4.40
C GLN A 82 27.19 -28.77 3.81
N ASP A 83 28.38 -28.96 4.38
CA ASP A 83 29.25 -30.06 4.00
C ASP A 83 28.52 -31.38 4.23
N ASP A 84 28.71 -32.33 3.32
CA ASP A 84 28.30 -33.72 3.51
C ASP A 84 29.26 -34.49 4.42
N ALA A 85 30.40 -33.87 4.75
CA ALA A 85 31.42 -34.43 5.63
C ALA A 85 32.14 -33.34 6.45
N VAL A 86 32.68 -33.72 7.61
CA VAL A 86 33.53 -32.84 8.43
C VAL A 86 34.86 -33.53 8.75
N VAL A 87 35.94 -32.75 8.83
CA VAL A 87 37.26 -33.25 9.22
C VAL A 87 37.44 -33.08 10.73
N ASP A 88 38.11 -34.04 11.38
CA ASP A 88 38.51 -33.89 12.78
C ASP A 88 39.44 -32.68 12.99
N ARG A 89 39.58 -32.27 14.25
CA ARG A 89 40.39 -31.10 14.63
C ARG A 89 41.88 -31.23 14.25
N ASP A 90 42.39 -32.44 14.16
CA ASP A 90 43.79 -32.73 13.81
C ASP A 90 44.00 -32.85 12.28
N GLY A 91 42.94 -32.68 11.48
CA GLY A 91 42.96 -32.79 10.02
C GLY A 91 43.06 -34.23 9.51
N GLY A 92 42.86 -35.24 10.37
CA GLY A 92 43.20 -36.63 10.11
C GLY A 92 42.08 -37.47 9.50
N LYS A 93 40.89 -37.43 10.10
CA LYS A 93 39.73 -38.28 9.69
C LYS A 93 38.58 -37.43 9.17
N VAL A 94 37.95 -37.92 8.11
CA VAL A 94 36.73 -37.36 7.52
C VAL A 94 35.54 -38.18 8.00
N TYR A 95 34.53 -37.50 8.55
CA TYR A 95 33.27 -38.08 9.02
C TYR A 95 32.15 -37.64 8.09
N ASN A 96 31.35 -38.60 7.60
CA ASN A 96 30.14 -38.26 6.86
C ASN A 96 29.07 -37.72 7.81
N LEU A 97 28.25 -36.80 7.33
CA LEU A 97 27.24 -36.12 8.13
C LEU A 97 25.82 -36.57 7.79
N MET A 98 24.95 -36.50 8.79
CA MET A 98 23.52 -36.75 8.65
C MET A 98 22.74 -35.69 9.42
N THR A 99 21.82 -35.01 8.74
CA THR A 99 20.92 -34.04 9.37
C THR A 99 19.62 -34.70 9.80
N SER A 100 19.22 -34.42 11.04
CA SER A 100 18.10 -35.05 11.74
C SER A 100 17.34 -33.95 12.50
N GLY A 101 16.41 -33.28 11.80
CA GLY A 101 15.77 -32.05 12.29
C GLY A 101 16.73 -30.86 12.22
N ILE A 102 17.08 -30.31 13.39
CA ILE A 102 18.08 -29.24 13.55
C ILE A 102 19.45 -29.76 14.00
N ASP A 103 19.59 -31.07 14.18
CA ASP A 103 20.82 -31.68 14.67
C ASP A 103 21.56 -32.35 13.51
N VAL A 104 22.87 -32.11 13.42
CA VAL A 104 23.78 -32.72 12.44
C VAL A 104 24.66 -33.72 13.18
N TRP A 105 24.65 -34.97 12.75
CA TRP A 105 25.33 -36.08 13.40
C TRP A 105 26.46 -36.62 12.54
N THR A 106 27.56 -37.04 13.17
CA THR A 106 28.54 -37.90 12.52
C THR A 106 27.95 -39.30 12.29
N LEU A 107 28.13 -39.84 11.09
CA LEU A 107 27.69 -41.19 10.75
C LEU A 107 28.65 -42.26 11.28
N GLU A 108 29.91 -41.93 11.44
CA GLU A 108 30.94 -42.79 12.02
C GLU A 108 31.21 -42.42 13.48
N ASN A 109 31.79 -43.39 14.19
CA ASN A 109 32.28 -43.18 15.55
C ASN A 109 33.64 -42.46 15.50
N LEU A 110 33.88 -41.62 16.50
CA LEU A 110 35.14 -40.91 16.73
C LEU A 110 36.30 -41.93 16.81
N ASP A 111 37.43 -41.58 16.20
CA ASP A 111 38.59 -42.49 16.04
C ASP A 111 39.91 -41.85 16.47
N SER A 112 39.88 -40.55 16.78
CA SER A 112 41.04 -39.76 17.15
C SER A 112 41.55 -40.17 18.53
N LYS A 113 42.87 -40.29 18.69
CA LYS A 113 43.47 -40.76 19.95
C LYS A 113 43.44 -39.65 21.00
N ALA A 114 42.83 -39.90 22.15
CA ALA A 114 42.87 -38.97 23.28
C ALA A 114 44.30 -38.71 23.76
N ALA A 115 44.55 -37.48 24.24
CA ALA A 115 45.85 -37.09 24.81
C ALA A 115 46.18 -37.92 26.06
N HIS A 116 45.16 -38.25 26.85
CA HIS A 116 45.25 -39.10 28.02
C HIS A 116 45.06 -40.60 27.66
N PRO A 117 45.59 -41.54 28.47
CA PRO A 117 45.48 -42.99 28.23
C PRO A 117 44.08 -43.56 28.55
N THR A 118 43.05 -42.79 28.23
CA THR A 118 41.62 -43.06 28.44
C THR A 118 40.92 -43.54 27.17
N SER A 119 41.67 -43.67 26.06
CA SER A 119 41.16 -44.19 24.79
C SER A 119 41.90 -45.43 24.31
N GLY A 120 41.17 -46.36 23.70
CA GLY A 120 41.71 -47.65 23.26
C GLY A 120 41.01 -48.24 22.04
N CYS A 121 41.71 -49.11 21.32
CA CYS A 121 41.14 -49.93 20.26
C CYS A 121 40.75 -51.30 20.80
N TYR A 122 39.75 -51.91 20.17
CA TYR A 122 39.36 -53.30 20.40
C TYR A 122 40.57 -54.22 20.33
N ASP A 123 40.78 -55.05 21.36
CA ASP A 123 41.93 -55.95 21.50
C ASP A 123 43.31 -55.27 21.29
N TYR A 124 43.40 -53.95 21.50
CA TYR A 124 44.57 -53.11 21.18
C TYR A 124 45.01 -53.16 19.70
N ALA A 125 44.11 -53.54 18.79
CA ALA A 125 44.37 -53.60 17.36
C ALA A 125 43.88 -52.33 16.65
N ASP A 126 44.79 -51.48 16.19
CA ASP A 126 44.48 -50.24 15.46
C ASP A 126 43.61 -50.48 14.20
N SER A 127 43.69 -51.66 13.60
CA SER A 127 42.84 -52.02 12.46
C SER A 127 41.35 -52.06 12.81
N LEU A 128 41.00 -52.45 14.04
CA LEU A 128 39.60 -52.51 14.48
C LEU A 128 39.04 -51.12 14.81
N CYS A 129 39.89 -50.19 15.23
CA CYS A 129 39.49 -48.79 15.40
C CYS A 129 39.02 -48.15 14.09
N ARG A 130 39.62 -48.52 12.96
CA ARG A 130 39.19 -47.99 11.65
C ARG A 130 37.76 -48.40 11.29
N ASP A 131 37.37 -49.62 11.64
CA ASP A 131 36.06 -50.18 11.30
C ASP A 131 34.96 -49.76 12.30
N TYR A 132 35.30 -49.66 13.58
CA TYR A 132 34.33 -49.48 14.68
C TYR A 132 34.45 -48.13 15.40
N GLY A 133 35.46 -47.32 15.08
CA GLY A 133 35.89 -46.17 15.88
C GLY A 133 36.74 -46.58 17.08
N ARG A 134 37.22 -45.56 17.79
CA ARG A 134 37.96 -45.71 19.03
C ARG A 134 37.00 -45.68 20.21
N LEU A 135 37.40 -46.35 21.29
CA LEU A 135 36.67 -46.37 22.55
C LEU A 135 37.26 -45.37 23.52
N TYR A 136 36.40 -44.75 24.33
CA TYR A 136 36.74 -43.73 25.31
C TYR A 136 36.16 -44.09 26.67
N LEU A 137 36.92 -43.79 27.72
CA LEU A 137 36.54 -44.00 29.12
C LEU A 137 36.00 -42.73 29.78
N ASP A 138 36.39 -41.57 29.26
CA ASP A 138 36.14 -40.25 29.84
C ASP A 138 35.59 -39.33 28.74
N ASP A 139 34.50 -38.64 29.03
CA ASP A 139 33.78 -37.80 28.07
C ASP A 139 34.46 -36.44 27.86
N ASP A 140 35.17 -35.89 28.86
CA ASP A 140 35.95 -34.66 28.69
C ASP A 140 37.05 -34.89 27.65
N ASP A 141 37.76 -36.02 27.74
CA ASP A 141 38.81 -36.39 26.79
C ASP A 141 38.28 -36.62 25.36
N ALA A 142 37.06 -37.15 25.24
CA ALA A 142 36.44 -37.36 23.94
C ALA A 142 35.84 -36.06 23.38
N ALA A 143 35.40 -35.13 24.22
CA ALA A 143 34.76 -33.89 23.80
C ALA A 143 35.74 -32.97 23.07
N GLU A 144 37.00 -32.94 23.52
CA GLU A 144 38.07 -32.16 22.87
C GLU A 144 38.41 -32.65 21.44
N LEU A 145 38.00 -33.86 21.09
CA LEU A 145 38.31 -34.51 19.82
C LEU A 145 37.19 -34.42 18.78
N CYS A 146 35.99 -33.98 19.20
CA CYS A 146 34.93 -33.74 18.23
C CYS A 146 35.34 -32.64 17.23
N PRO A 147 34.90 -32.72 15.97
CA PRO A 147 35.15 -31.66 14.98
C PRO A 147 34.69 -30.29 15.47
N ASP A 148 35.27 -29.22 14.94
CA ASP A 148 34.93 -27.86 15.39
C ASP A 148 33.43 -27.56 15.21
N GLY A 149 32.81 -27.05 16.29
CA GLY A 149 31.36 -26.82 16.36
C GLY A 149 30.52 -28.08 16.63
N PHE A 150 31.13 -29.24 16.83
CA PHE A 150 30.47 -30.46 17.29
C PHE A 150 30.81 -30.75 18.76
N GLU A 151 29.92 -31.47 19.43
CA GLU A 151 30.05 -31.87 20.82
C GLU A 151 29.56 -33.31 21.04
N ILE A 152 29.76 -33.85 22.24
CA ILE A 152 29.24 -35.17 22.59
C ILE A 152 27.72 -35.08 22.84
N PRO A 153 26.90 -35.96 22.23
CA PRO A 153 25.48 -36.02 22.48
C PRO A 153 25.16 -36.51 23.90
N ARG A 154 24.06 -36.03 24.46
CA ARG A 154 23.46 -36.57 25.69
C ARG A 154 22.60 -37.78 25.38
N ALA A 155 22.24 -38.56 26.39
CA ALA A 155 21.31 -39.68 26.24
C ALA A 155 19.96 -39.26 25.61
N VAL A 156 19.47 -38.06 25.93
CA VAL A 156 18.24 -37.51 25.35
C VAL A 156 18.34 -37.27 23.84
N ASP A 157 19.53 -36.90 23.34
CA ASP A 157 19.72 -36.62 21.92
C ASP A 157 19.67 -37.92 21.11
N TYR A 158 20.29 -39.00 21.62
CA TYR A 158 20.16 -40.33 21.03
C TYR A 158 18.73 -40.86 21.06
N ARG A 159 17.97 -40.63 22.15
CA ARG A 159 16.55 -41.00 22.18
C ARG A 159 15.80 -40.34 21.02
N LEU A 160 15.97 -39.03 20.84
CA LEU A 160 15.31 -38.26 19.78
C LEU A 160 15.73 -38.75 18.39
N LEU A 161 17.03 -39.04 18.19
CA LEU A 161 17.55 -39.61 16.95
C LEU A 161 16.95 -41.00 16.65
N LEU A 162 16.94 -41.91 17.62
CA LEU A 162 16.45 -43.28 17.44
C LEU A 162 14.91 -43.34 17.27
N GLU A 163 14.18 -42.41 17.87
CA GLU A 163 12.71 -42.30 17.74
C GLU A 163 12.29 -41.68 16.40
N SER A 164 13.11 -40.81 15.81
CA SER A 164 12.81 -40.09 14.56
C SER A 164 12.62 -40.99 13.35
N LYS A 165 13.17 -42.22 13.38
CA LYS A 165 13.23 -43.16 12.24
C LYS A 165 13.93 -42.59 11.01
N ASP A 166 14.80 -41.60 11.19
CA ASP A 166 15.70 -41.16 10.12
C ASP A 166 16.65 -42.34 9.74
N ASP A 167 17.36 -42.28 8.61
CA ASP A 167 18.22 -43.38 8.09
C ASP A 167 19.51 -43.61 8.91
N TYR A 168 19.41 -43.42 10.23
CA TYR A 168 20.46 -43.62 11.20
C TYR A 168 20.84 -45.10 11.29
N LYS A 169 22.13 -45.37 11.07
CA LYS A 169 22.71 -46.71 11.14
C LYS A 169 23.69 -46.77 12.32
N PRO A 170 23.32 -47.44 13.42
CA PRO A 170 24.24 -47.67 14.52
C PRO A 170 25.46 -48.46 14.04
N VAL A 171 26.64 -48.07 14.51
CA VAL A 171 27.87 -48.86 14.39
C VAL A 171 27.92 -49.79 15.59
N TYR A 172 27.66 -51.08 15.35
CA TYR A 172 27.60 -52.12 16.39
C TYR A 172 28.99 -52.50 16.89
N ALA A 173 29.61 -51.56 17.60
CA ALA A 173 30.99 -51.58 18.01
C ALA A 173 31.22 -52.42 19.30
N GLY A 174 30.17 -52.71 20.06
CA GLY A 174 30.29 -53.29 21.40
C GLY A 174 30.91 -52.33 22.41
N SER A 175 31.35 -52.85 23.54
CA SER A 175 32.11 -52.10 24.55
C SER A 175 33.13 -52.97 25.24
N CYS A 176 34.11 -52.34 25.88
CA CYS A 176 35.18 -53.06 26.56
C CYS A 176 35.37 -52.60 28.00
N GLU A 177 35.87 -53.51 28.84
CA GLU A 177 36.24 -53.23 30.22
C GLU A 177 37.72 -53.52 30.44
N ILE A 178 38.35 -52.80 31.36
CA ILE A 178 39.74 -53.05 31.76
C ILE A 178 39.72 -54.09 32.89
N GLU A 179 40.16 -55.30 32.60
CA GLU A 179 40.29 -56.36 33.61
C GLU A 179 41.45 -56.09 34.59
N LYS A 180 41.48 -56.83 35.72
CA LYS A 180 42.53 -56.69 36.77
C LYS A 180 43.97 -56.93 36.28
N ASN A 181 44.15 -57.57 35.13
CA ASN A 181 45.43 -57.83 34.47
C ASN A 181 45.81 -56.71 33.47
N ASN A 182 45.06 -55.61 33.41
CA ASN A 182 45.23 -54.53 32.44
C ASN A 182 45.01 -54.97 30.98
N MET A 183 44.24 -56.05 30.77
CA MET A 183 43.77 -56.45 29.45
C MET A 183 42.38 -55.86 29.18
N LEU A 184 42.14 -55.48 27.94
CA LEU A 184 40.85 -55.02 27.46
C LEU A 184 39.98 -56.24 27.13
N ALA A 185 38.85 -56.41 27.83
CA ALA A 185 37.88 -57.46 27.53
C ALA A 185 36.67 -56.84 26.82
N CYS A 186 36.53 -57.12 25.53
CA CYS A 186 35.46 -56.56 24.70
C CYS A 186 34.28 -57.51 24.54
N THR A 187 33.05 -56.98 24.59
CA THR A 187 31.82 -57.76 24.38
C THR A 187 30.86 -57.03 23.46
N GLY A 188 29.99 -57.77 22.78
CA GLY A 188 28.93 -57.21 21.94
C GLY A 188 29.37 -56.67 20.58
N ILE A 189 30.62 -56.88 20.16
CA ILE A 189 31.11 -56.50 18.82
C ILE A 189 30.19 -57.15 17.75
N ASN A 190 29.75 -56.37 16.77
CA ASN A 190 28.78 -56.71 15.72
C ASN A 190 27.33 -56.98 16.15
N ASP A 191 27.02 -56.84 17.45
CA ASP A 191 25.70 -57.12 18.01
C ASP A 191 25.11 -55.95 18.81
N THR A 192 25.92 -55.12 19.45
CA THR A 192 25.45 -53.96 20.21
C THR A 192 26.25 -52.71 19.83
N ALA A 193 25.59 -51.56 19.78
CA ALA A 193 26.26 -50.26 19.77
C ALA A 193 26.20 -49.70 21.19
N PHE A 194 27.33 -49.24 21.71
CA PHE A 194 27.46 -48.77 23.09
C PHE A 194 28.04 -47.36 23.05
N TYR A 195 27.15 -46.38 23.18
CA TYR A 195 27.48 -44.98 23.00
C TYR A 195 27.63 -44.28 24.34
N MET A 196 28.81 -43.72 24.57
CA MET A 196 29.05 -42.80 25.68
C MET A 196 28.39 -41.44 25.37
N THR A 197 27.93 -40.78 26.42
CA THR A 197 27.20 -39.51 26.33
C THR A 197 27.77 -38.50 27.32
N SER A 198 27.48 -37.22 27.12
CA SER A 198 28.01 -36.13 27.96
C SER A 198 27.27 -35.96 29.31
N ASP A 199 26.32 -36.84 29.64
CA ASP A 199 25.51 -36.78 30.86
C ASP A 199 25.66 -38.04 31.73
N ASP A 200 26.89 -38.55 31.85
CA ASP A 200 27.29 -39.73 32.64
C ASP A 200 26.43 -40.98 32.35
N SER A 201 25.94 -41.05 31.12
CA SER A 201 25.01 -42.08 30.66
C SER A 201 25.57 -42.83 29.47
N ILE A 202 25.03 -44.02 29.25
CA ILE A 202 25.40 -44.88 28.14
C ILE A 202 24.12 -45.32 27.43
N VAL A 203 24.12 -45.12 26.12
CA VAL A 203 23.03 -45.58 25.25
C VAL A 203 23.45 -46.89 24.58
N VAL A 204 22.72 -47.94 24.90
CA VAL A 204 22.97 -49.29 24.35
C VAL A 204 21.90 -49.59 23.31
N VAL A 205 22.33 -49.78 22.07
CA VAL A 205 21.45 -50.09 20.93
C VAL A 205 21.77 -51.51 20.44
N PRO A 206 20.99 -52.53 20.84
CA PRO A 206 21.19 -53.87 20.33
C PRO A 206 20.76 -53.96 18.86
N LYS A 207 21.40 -54.83 18.09
CA LYS A 207 21.06 -55.14 16.70
C LYS A 207 19.67 -55.77 16.59
N LYS A 208 19.21 -56.42 17.66
CA LYS A 208 17.86 -56.95 17.82
C LYS A 208 17.31 -56.56 19.19
N GLY A 209 16.18 -55.87 19.21
CA GLY A 209 15.50 -55.46 20.44
C GLY A 209 15.35 -53.95 20.55
N SER A 210 14.98 -53.48 21.73
CA SER A 210 14.86 -52.06 22.04
C SER A 210 16.17 -51.53 22.64
N TRP A 211 16.50 -50.28 22.34
CA TRP A 211 17.62 -49.58 22.97
C TRP A 211 17.31 -49.26 24.44
N THR A 212 18.35 -49.07 25.24
CA THR A 212 18.26 -48.71 26.66
C THR A 212 19.27 -47.62 27.02
N VAL A 213 18.95 -46.86 28.07
CA VAL A 213 19.90 -45.93 28.72
C VAL A 213 20.27 -46.52 30.08
N MET A 214 21.55 -46.57 30.37
CA MET A 214 22.07 -46.94 31.68
C MET A 214 23.07 -45.89 32.16
N ARG A 215 23.32 -45.87 33.48
CA ARG A 215 24.40 -45.05 34.04
C ARG A 215 25.73 -45.60 33.58
N ASP A 216 26.71 -44.72 33.36
CA ASP A 216 28.07 -45.14 33.11
C ASP A 216 28.59 -46.08 34.22
N ASP A 217 29.09 -47.25 33.81
CA ASP A 217 29.63 -48.31 34.64
C ASP A 217 31.16 -48.43 34.55
N GLY A 218 31.82 -47.44 33.93
CA GLY A 218 33.27 -47.37 33.77
C GLY A 218 33.81 -48.22 32.62
N ARG A 219 32.96 -48.57 31.66
CA ARG A 219 33.34 -49.30 30.45
C ARG A 219 33.66 -48.33 29.33
N LEU A 220 34.65 -48.69 28.51
CA LEU A 220 34.97 -47.88 27.35
C LEU A 220 33.89 -48.02 26.29
N GLY A 221 33.35 -46.89 25.84
CA GLY A 221 32.28 -46.78 24.85
C GLY A 221 32.69 -46.03 23.60
N SER A 222 31.94 -46.20 22.52
CA SER A 222 32.11 -45.42 21.31
C SER A 222 31.50 -44.03 21.49
N VAL A 223 32.08 -43.02 20.85
CA VAL A 223 31.55 -41.66 20.83
C VAL A 223 31.16 -41.29 19.41
N ARG A 224 30.05 -40.58 19.27
CA ARG A 224 29.72 -39.81 18.07
C ARG A 224 29.62 -38.35 18.45
N CYS A 225 29.69 -37.49 17.45
CA CYS A 225 29.60 -36.05 17.67
C CYS A 225 28.33 -35.51 17.02
N ILE A 226 27.75 -34.48 17.64
CA ILE A 226 26.54 -33.78 17.18
C ILE A 226 26.84 -32.29 17.09
N LYS A 227 26.43 -31.63 16.01
CA LYS A 227 26.38 -30.17 15.86
C LYS A 227 24.93 -29.74 15.84
N ARG A 228 24.58 -28.74 16.64
CA ARG A 228 23.20 -28.30 16.80
C ARG A 228 23.01 -26.99 16.07
N GLN A 229 22.17 -27.00 15.05
CA GLN A 229 21.93 -25.84 14.22
C GLN A 229 20.96 -24.89 14.91
N SER A 230 21.31 -23.62 14.81
CA SER A 230 20.55 -22.50 15.34
C SER A 230 19.57 -21.93 14.28
N ILE A 231 19.49 -22.57 13.10
CA ILE A 231 18.66 -22.21 11.95
C ILE A 231 18.06 -23.45 11.27
N THR A 232 16.86 -23.31 10.72
CA THR A 232 16.24 -24.33 9.84
C THR A 232 15.27 -23.71 8.85
N ASP A 233 15.04 -24.40 7.74
CA ASP A 233 14.15 -23.93 6.68
C ASP A 233 12.69 -23.78 7.13
N LYS A 234 12.18 -24.78 7.86
CA LYS A 234 10.75 -24.95 8.09
C LYS A 234 10.46 -25.24 9.54
N LYS A 235 9.35 -24.71 10.04
CA LYS A 235 8.95 -24.93 11.44
C LYS A 235 8.74 -26.41 11.76
N LYS A 236 8.30 -27.21 10.77
CA LYS A 236 8.12 -28.67 10.92
C LYS A 236 9.43 -29.44 11.17
N ASN A 237 10.58 -28.84 10.88
CA ASN A 237 11.89 -29.44 11.16
C ASN A 237 12.25 -29.28 12.64
N LEU A 238 11.59 -28.37 13.36
CA LEU A 238 11.64 -28.33 14.82
C LEU A 238 10.93 -29.56 15.37
N ARG A 239 11.67 -30.39 16.10
CA ARG A 239 11.13 -31.56 16.80
C ARG A 239 10.25 -31.15 17.97
N ASP A 240 9.54 -32.10 18.57
CA ASP A 240 8.79 -31.83 19.78
C ASP A 240 9.71 -31.22 20.86
N CYS A 241 9.30 -30.07 21.38
CA CYS A 241 10.04 -29.39 22.42
C CYS A 241 10.02 -30.27 23.68
N SER A 242 11.16 -30.90 23.96
CA SER A 242 11.37 -31.76 25.12
C SER A 242 12.45 -31.18 26.01
N ASP A 243 12.70 -31.79 27.17
CA ASP A 243 13.75 -31.35 28.10
C ASP A 243 15.13 -31.23 27.43
N GLY A 244 15.40 -32.02 26.38
CA GLY A 244 16.63 -31.93 25.60
C GLY A 244 16.79 -30.61 24.84
N TYR A 245 15.70 -29.96 24.44
CA TYR A 245 15.72 -28.68 23.73
C TYR A 245 15.38 -27.49 24.63
N TYR A 246 15.16 -27.68 25.94
CA TYR A 246 14.72 -26.58 26.81
C TYR A 246 15.71 -25.41 26.80
N GLY A 247 15.18 -24.19 26.55
CA GLY A 247 15.95 -22.95 26.44
C GLY A 247 16.65 -22.75 25.09
N ARG A 248 16.56 -23.71 24.17
CA ARG A 248 17.18 -23.56 22.84
C ARG A 248 16.40 -22.63 21.96
N THR A 249 17.14 -21.85 21.19
CA THR A 249 16.61 -20.91 20.22
C THR A 249 16.98 -21.36 18.80
N VAL A 250 16.02 -21.26 17.88
CA VAL A 250 16.20 -21.63 16.47
C VAL A 250 15.48 -20.62 15.58
N TYR A 251 16.19 -20.08 14.60
CA TYR A 251 15.61 -19.26 13.55
C TYR A 251 14.98 -20.13 12.47
N VAL A 252 13.75 -19.82 12.08
CA VAL A 252 13.01 -20.54 11.04
C VAL A 252 12.80 -19.63 9.84
N ILE A 253 13.47 -19.96 8.72
CA ILE A 253 13.49 -19.16 7.48
C ILE A 253 12.09 -18.93 6.93
N GLU A 254 11.27 -19.99 6.81
CA GLU A 254 9.92 -19.92 6.25
C GLU A 254 9.01 -18.89 6.93
N SER A 255 9.21 -18.66 8.23
CA SER A 255 8.44 -17.71 9.03
C SER A 255 9.18 -16.43 9.37
N ASP A 256 10.45 -16.29 8.96
CA ASP A 256 11.36 -15.21 9.35
C ASP A 256 11.27 -14.91 10.86
N SER A 257 11.45 -15.95 11.68
CA SER A 257 11.11 -15.89 13.11
C SER A 257 11.97 -16.81 13.96
N THR A 258 12.33 -16.34 15.15
CA THR A 258 13.08 -17.11 16.16
C THR A 258 12.13 -17.78 17.15
N PHE A 259 12.32 -19.07 17.38
CA PHE A 259 11.56 -19.86 18.34
C PHE A 259 12.45 -20.34 19.48
N GLU A 260 11.93 -20.34 20.70
CA GLU A 260 12.57 -20.89 21.87
C GLU A 260 11.75 -22.06 22.44
N CYS A 261 12.40 -23.19 22.72
CA CYS A 261 11.72 -24.31 23.36
C CYS A 261 11.55 -24.06 24.87
N LYS A 262 10.32 -23.81 25.31
CA LYS A 262 9.96 -23.53 26.71
C LYS A 262 8.65 -24.22 27.10
N ALA A 263 8.70 -24.93 28.23
CA ALA A 263 7.54 -25.62 28.81
C ALA A 263 6.86 -26.61 27.83
N GLY A 264 7.67 -27.38 27.09
CA GLY A 264 7.18 -28.40 26.17
C GLY A 264 6.73 -27.88 24.80
N GLU A 265 6.86 -26.58 24.52
CA GLU A 265 6.43 -25.97 23.25
C GLU A 265 7.48 -24.99 22.69
N TRP A 266 7.54 -24.89 21.36
CA TRP A 266 8.31 -23.85 20.66
C TRP A 266 7.55 -22.53 20.64
N LYS A 267 8.04 -21.56 21.41
CA LYS A 267 7.44 -20.23 21.57
C LYS A 267 8.19 -19.21 20.75
N LEU A 268 7.46 -18.36 20.04
CA LEU A 268 8.06 -17.23 19.32
C LEU A 268 8.71 -16.27 20.32
N ILE A 269 9.94 -15.84 20.04
CA ILE A 269 10.66 -14.84 20.83
C ILE A 269 11.26 -13.76 19.93
N ALA A 270 11.51 -12.58 20.53
CA ALA A 270 12.43 -11.60 19.95
C ALA A 270 13.83 -11.96 20.48
N GLY A 271 14.69 -12.51 19.64
CA GLY A 271 15.99 -13.01 20.08
C GLY A 271 16.93 -13.37 18.94
N TYR A 272 18.18 -13.57 19.34
CA TYR A 272 19.41 -13.60 18.55
C TYR A 272 20.00 -15.02 18.57
N PRO A 273 19.60 -15.94 17.66
CA PRO A 273 19.85 -17.35 17.84
C PRO A 273 21.01 -17.80 16.94
N CYS A 274 22.19 -17.23 17.07
CA CYS A 274 23.38 -17.77 16.39
C CYS A 274 24.68 -17.22 16.96
N GLU A 275 25.77 -17.90 16.61
CA GLU A 275 27.13 -17.45 16.89
C GLU A 275 27.69 -16.66 15.70
N ASP A 276 28.30 -15.51 15.96
CA ASP A 276 28.83 -14.64 14.90
C ASP A 276 29.77 -15.39 13.95
N GLY A 277 29.50 -15.28 12.64
CA GLY A 277 30.25 -15.96 11.59
C GLY A 277 29.69 -17.31 11.15
N GLU A 278 28.66 -17.85 11.82
CA GLU A 278 27.95 -19.03 11.30
C GLU A 278 27.33 -18.74 9.92
N THR A 279 27.37 -19.72 9.01
CA THR A 279 26.73 -19.63 7.68
C THR A 279 25.75 -20.77 7.46
N TYR A 280 24.72 -20.52 6.66
CA TYR A 280 23.71 -21.51 6.31
C TYR A 280 23.19 -21.30 4.89
N LEU A 281 23.42 -22.26 4.01
CA LEU A 281 22.88 -22.25 2.65
C LEU A 281 21.50 -22.90 2.61
N TYR A 282 20.47 -22.09 2.39
CA TYR A 282 19.13 -22.56 2.10
C TYR A 282 18.98 -22.91 0.62
N ARG A 283 18.80 -24.19 0.31
CA ARG A 283 18.55 -24.68 -1.06
C ARG A 283 17.04 -24.77 -1.33
N GLY A 284 16.45 -23.62 -1.67
CA GLY A 284 15.02 -23.44 -1.91
C GLY A 284 14.64 -23.38 -3.40
N ARG A 285 13.69 -22.49 -3.74
CA ARG A 285 13.39 -22.14 -5.14
C ARG A 285 14.49 -21.28 -5.75
N SER A 286 15.15 -20.50 -4.92
CA SER A 286 16.39 -19.79 -5.16
C SER A 286 17.31 -20.14 -4.01
N ASP A 287 18.58 -20.40 -4.30
CA ASP A 287 19.57 -20.61 -3.25
C ASP A 287 19.79 -19.29 -2.52
N THR A 288 19.72 -19.34 -1.18
CA THR A 288 19.87 -18.16 -0.31
C THR A 288 20.89 -18.48 0.76
N LEU A 289 21.97 -17.73 0.79
CA LEU A 289 22.96 -17.81 1.85
C LEU A 289 22.52 -16.93 3.02
N TYR A 290 22.50 -17.51 4.22
CA TYR A 290 22.33 -16.81 5.49
C TYR A 290 23.66 -16.77 6.22
N VAL A 291 23.92 -15.66 6.89
CA VAL A 291 25.07 -15.46 7.78
C VAL A 291 24.57 -14.98 9.13
N CYS A 292 25.23 -15.43 10.19
CA CYS A 292 25.05 -14.86 11.50
C CYS A 292 25.94 -13.63 11.66
N SER A 293 25.32 -12.47 11.83
CA SER A 293 26.00 -11.22 12.15
C SER A 293 25.29 -10.53 13.29
N ASP A 294 26.06 -10.08 14.29
CA ASP A 294 25.56 -9.50 15.53
C ASP A 294 24.56 -10.43 16.23
N ASN A 295 24.86 -11.73 16.23
CA ASN A 295 24.03 -12.83 16.75
C ASN A 295 22.64 -12.95 16.06
N MET A 296 22.46 -12.37 14.87
CA MET A 296 21.23 -12.53 14.07
C MET A 296 21.51 -13.22 12.74
N TRP A 297 20.65 -14.18 12.41
CA TRP A 297 20.58 -14.68 11.04
C TRP A 297 20.04 -13.61 10.11
N MET A 298 20.81 -13.28 9.10
CA MET A 298 20.43 -12.37 8.03
C MET A 298 20.84 -12.95 6.69
N VAL A 299 20.16 -12.52 5.61
CA VAL A 299 20.57 -12.88 4.26
C VAL A 299 21.95 -12.27 4.00
N ALA A 300 22.90 -13.12 3.62
CA ALA A 300 24.28 -12.72 3.38
C ALA A 300 24.36 -11.73 2.21
N GLY A 301 25.09 -10.64 2.43
CA GLY A 301 25.51 -9.72 1.39
C GLY A 301 26.92 -10.02 0.89
N LEU A 302 27.35 -9.28 -0.13
CA LEU A 302 28.67 -9.48 -0.76
C LEU A 302 29.86 -9.25 0.16
N LYS A 303 29.67 -8.40 1.18
CA LYS A 303 30.69 -8.17 2.20
C LYS A 303 30.91 -9.41 3.07
N ASP A 304 29.86 -10.18 3.33
CA ASP A 304 29.89 -11.34 4.24
C ASP A 304 30.63 -12.53 3.61
N ILE A 305 30.60 -12.63 2.28
CA ILE A 305 31.37 -13.61 1.51
C ILE A 305 32.78 -13.13 1.14
N GLY A 306 33.21 -11.97 1.64
CA GLY A 306 34.56 -11.46 1.45
C GLY A 306 34.90 -11.00 0.02
N ARG A 307 33.91 -10.75 -0.84
CA ARG A 307 34.14 -10.25 -2.20
C ARG A 307 34.27 -8.71 -2.20
N PRO A 308 35.47 -8.12 -2.38
CA PRO A 308 35.61 -6.68 -2.34
C PRO A 308 35.01 -6.02 -3.59
N CYS A 309 34.52 -4.80 -3.43
CA CYS A 309 34.19 -3.92 -4.55
C CYS A 309 35.38 -2.98 -4.78
N LEU A 310 36.07 -3.19 -5.89
CA LEU A 310 37.30 -2.51 -6.29
C LEU A 310 37.09 -1.75 -7.60
N ASN A 311 38.09 -0.99 -8.03
CA ASN A 311 37.99 -0.25 -9.30
C ASN A 311 37.92 -1.17 -10.52
N ASP A 312 38.60 -2.32 -10.46
CA ASP A 312 38.68 -3.26 -11.59
C ASP A 312 37.34 -3.94 -11.91
N ASN A 313 36.44 -4.01 -10.92
CA ASN A 313 35.10 -4.55 -11.09
C ASN A 313 34.01 -3.51 -10.81
N ARG A 314 34.31 -2.23 -10.99
CA ARG A 314 33.33 -1.15 -10.85
C ARG A 314 32.21 -1.30 -11.88
N HIS A 315 30.98 -1.08 -11.44
CA HIS A 315 29.73 -1.28 -12.17
C HIS A 315 29.44 -2.73 -12.59
N GLU A 316 30.26 -3.70 -12.14
CA GLU A 316 29.95 -5.12 -12.26
C GLU A 316 28.64 -5.42 -11.52
N VAL A 317 27.72 -6.14 -12.17
CA VAL A 317 26.47 -6.60 -11.57
C VAL A 317 26.55 -8.09 -11.30
N VAL A 318 26.32 -8.49 -10.06
CA VAL A 318 26.36 -9.89 -9.61
C VAL A 318 25.05 -10.27 -8.93
N LEU A 319 24.71 -11.56 -8.99
CA LEU A 319 23.53 -12.12 -8.32
C LEU A 319 23.97 -12.92 -7.08
N LEU A 320 23.50 -12.50 -5.90
CA LEU A 320 23.72 -13.20 -4.63
C LEU A 320 22.39 -13.37 -3.92
N SER A 321 22.04 -14.61 -3.54
CA SER A 321 20.82 -14.91 -2.79
C SER A 321 19.53 -14.37 -3.45
N GLY A 322 19.49 -14.33 -4.79
CA GLY A 322 18.37 -13.78 -5.58
C GLY A 322 18.32 -12.24 -5.64
N MET A 323 19.27 -11.54 -5.01
CA MET A 323 19.40 -10.09 -5.08
C MET A 323 20.54 -9.67 -6.02
N HIS A 324 20.25 -8.72 -6.89
CA HIS A 324 21.27 -8.11 -7.76
C HIS A 324 22.02 -7.03 -6.99
N TYR A 325 23.34 -7.02 -7.13
CA TYR A 325 24.21 -6.01 -6.55
C TYR A 325 25.08 -5.41 -7.63
N ALA A 326 25.36 -4.12 -7.54
CA ALA A 326 26.37 -3.46 -8.36
C ALA A 326 27.54 -2.99 -7.50
N CYS A 327 28.76 -3.07 -8.03
CA CYS A 327 29.92 -2.48 -7.39
C CYS A 327 29.97 -0.97 -7.69
N SER A 328 29.56 -0.17 -6.70
CA SER A 328 29.49 1.29 -6.79
C SER A 328 30.72 1.96 -6.17
N ASP A 329 30.80 3.29 -6.28
CA ASP A 329 31.81 4.13 -5.64
C ASP A 329 31.84 3.97 -4.10
N SER A 330 30.70 3.62 -3.49
CA SER A 330 30.55 3.39 -2.05
C SER A 330 30.70 1.92 -1.63
N GLY A 331 31.09 1.04 -2.56
CA GLY A 331 31.10 -0.40 -2.36
C GLY A 331 29.89 -1.09 -3.01
N TRP A 332 29.64 -2.34 -2.65
CA TRP A 332 28.50 -3.10 -3.17
C TRP A 332 27.17 -2.50 -2.74
N VAL A 333 26.30 -2.20 -3.70
CA VAL A 333 24.95 -1.67 -3.47
C VAL A 333 23.92 -2.63 -4.02
N ALA A 334 22.90 -2.94 -3.23
CA ALA A 334 21.77 -3.74 -3.70
C ALA A 334 20.94 -2.93 -4.71
N LEU A 335 20.71 -3.50 -5.89
CA LEU A 335 19.93 -2.89 -6.95
C LEU A 335 18.43 -3.08 -6.67
N ARG A 336 17.64 -2.08 -7.06
CA ARG A 336 16.18 -2.13 -7.05
C ARG A 336 15.66 -1.81 -8.43
N TYR A 337 14.47 -2.30 -8.77
CA TYR A 337 13.82 -1.98 -10.03
C TYR A 337 13.76 -0.45 -10.23
N PRO A 338 14.13 0.08 -11.41
CA PRO A 338 14.47 -0.64 -12.65
C PRO A 338 15.96 -1.01 -12.80
N ALA A 339 16.83 -0.61 -11.86
CA ALA A 339 18.26 -0.87 -11.91
C ALA A 339 18.61 -2.37 -11.90
N THR A 340 17.72 -3.23 -11.38
CA THR A 340 17.87 -4.70 -11.48
C THR A 340 17.87 -5.23 -12.91
N GLU A 341 17.35 -4.45 -13.87
CA GLU A 341 17.32 -4.80 -15.30
C GLU A 341 18.27 -3.92 -16.13
N LEU A 342 18.46 -2.67 -15.69
CA LEU A 342 19.23 -1.65 -16.41
C LEU A 342 20.68 -1.51 -15.92
N GLY A 343 21.04 -2.19 -14.84
CA GLY A 343 22.28 -1.95 -14.11
C GLY A 343 22.25 -0.64 -13.29
N GLU A 344 23.37 -0.34 -12.64
CA GLU A 344 23.53 0.89 -11.86
C GLU A 344 23.47 2.14 -12.76
N CYS A 345 22.84 3.21 -12.27
CA CYS A 345 22.91 4.53 -12.90
C CYS A 345 24.09 5.30 -12.31
N TYR A 346 25.16 5.46 -13.09
CA TYR A 346 26.41 6.12 -12.68
C TYR A 346 26.78 7.27 -13.62
N ALA A 347 27.86 7.99 -13.30
CA ALA A 347 28.19 9.29 -13.89
C ALA A 347 28.26 9.29 -15.43
N ASP A 348 28.83 8.25 -16.04
CA ASP A 348 28.95 8.17 -17.50
C ASP A 348 27.61 7.89 -18.20
N LEU A 349 26.60 7.42 -17.44
CA LEU A 349 25.25 7.19 -17.94
C LEU A 349 24.30 8.35 -17.68
N PHE A 350 24.71 9.41 -16.97
CA PHE A 350 23.80 10.53 -16.67
C PHE A 350 23.27 11.19 -17.94
N GLY A 351 21.94 11.30 -18.03
CA GLY A 351 21.23 11.80 -19.22
C GLY A 351 20.81 10.69 -20.19
N SER A 352 21.40 9.49 -20.09
CA SER A 352 21.07 8.37 -20.96
C SER A 352 19.60 7.97 -20.80
N VAL A 353 18.89 7.90 -21.92
CA VAL A 353 17.51 7.45 -22.01
C VAL A 353 17.48 6.02 -22.55
N VAL A 354 16.88 5.13 -21.78
CA VAL A 354 16.84 3.70 -22.07
C VAL A 354 15.40 3.20 -22.05
N LYS A 355 15.02 2.43 -23.07
CA LYS A 355 13.73 1.78 -23.13
C LYS A 355 13.85 0.32 -22.65
N LEU A 356 13.20 0.00 -21.53
CA LEU A 356 13.29 -1.33 -20.91
C LEU A 356 12.34 -2.34 -21.58
N ASP A 357 11.11 -1.91 -21.84
CA ASP A 357 10.08 -2.71 -22.52
C ASP A 357 9.24 -1.83 -23.44
N SER A 358 8.17 -2.38 -24.05
CA SER A 358 7.33 -1.61 -24.98
C SER A 358 6.64 -0.39 -24.33
N ASN A 359 6.53 -0.37 -22.99
CA ASN A 359 5.67 0.52 -22.23
C ASN A 359 6.41 1.37 -21.18
N THR A 360 7.73 1.21 -21.02
CA THR A 360 8.46 1.94 -19.99
C THR A 360 9.83 2.41 -20.47
N THR A 361 9.96 3.72 -20.60
CA THR A 361 11.20 4.44 -20.87
C THR A 361 11.75 5.10 -19.60
N PHE A 362 13.03 4.93 -19.33
CA PHE A 362 13.74 5.46 -18.17
C PHE A 362 14.87 6.39 -18.58
N ILE A 363 15.26 7.30 -17.67
CA ILE A 363 16.42 8.18 -17.77
C ILE A 363 17.29 8.04 -16.52
N CYS A 364 18.60 7.99 -16.70
CA CYS A 364 19.56 7.99 -15.61
C CYS A 364 19.82 9.44 -15.16
N ARG A 365 19.37 9.79 -13.95
CA ARG A 365 19.54 11.13 -13.38
C ARG A 365 20.90 11.29 -12.72
N ASN A 366 21.36 12.53 -12.63
CA ASN A 366 22.57 12.91 -11.87
C ASN A 366 22.49 12.63 -10.35
N THR A 367 21.35 12.12 -9.86
CA THR A 367 21.16 11.59 -8.52
C THR A 367 21.65 10.15 -8.36
N GLY A 368 22.14 9.52 -9.44
CA GLY A 368 22.54 8.11 -9.46
C GLY A 368 21.34 7.15 -9.51
N ARG A 369 20.19 7.60 -10.02
CA ARG A 369 18.96 6.81 -10.05
C ARG A 369 18.29 6.85 -11.42
N TRP A 370 17.77 5.69 -11.82
CA TRP A 370 16.86 5.56 -12.94
C TRP A 370 15.47 6.07 -12.56
N GLU A 371 14.93 6.98 -13.36
CA GLU A 371 13.59 7.54 -13.21
C GLU A 371 12.82 7.39 -14.52
N ARG A 372 11.47 7.39 -14.47
CA ARG A 372 10.68 7.38 -15.71
C ARG A 372 10.98 8.64 -16.52
N ALA A 373 11.28 8.46 -17.79
CA ALA A 373 11.55 9.57 -18.70
C ALA A 373 10.27 10.38 -18.95
N THR A 374 10.41 11.70 -18.98
CA THR A 374 9.34 12.64 -19.32
C THR A 374 9.48 13.12 -20.76
N ALA A 375 8.44 13.77 -21.29
CA ALA A 375 8.52 14.45 -22.59
C ALA A 375 9.68 15.44 -22.67
N THR A 376 9.97 16.14 -21.57
CA THR A 376 11.09 17.06 -21.49
C THR A 376 12.44 16.37 -21.62
N ASP A 377 12.58 15.15 -21.11
CA ASP A 377 13.84 14.41 -21.14
C ASP A 377 14.18 13.92 -22.56
N ILE A 378 13.15 13.55 -23.33
CA ILE A 378 13.33 12.94 -24.67
C ILE A 378 13.29 14.00 -25.78
N TYR A 379 12.35 14.94 -25.71
CA TYR A 379 12.09 15.91 -26.76
C TYR A 379 12.52 17.34 -26.38
N GLY A 380 13.09 17.52 -25.19
CA GLY A 380 13.46 18.83 -24.66
C GLY A 380 12.27 19.63 -24.14
N LEU A 381 12.55 20.86 -23.72
CA LEU A 381 11.52 21.78 -23.27
C LEU A 381 10.52 22.05 -24.41
N CYS A 382 9.22 22.02 -24.10
CA CYS A 382 8.20 22.53 -24.99
C CYS A 382 8.49 24.02 -25.23
N MET A 383 8.76 24.39 -26.48
CA MET A 383 9.11 25.74 -26.94
C MET A 383 8.18 26.14 -28.09
N GLU A 384 8.21 27.40 -28.50
CA GLU A 384 7.39 27.93 -29.61
C GLU A 384 7.50 27.11 -30.90
N GLU A 385 8.69 26.57 -31.18
CA GLU A 385 8.97 25.73 -32.36
C GLU A 385 8.28 24.36 -32.32
N LEU A 386 7.87 23.91 -31.13
CA LEU A 386 7.21 22.63 -30.88
C LEU A 386 5.72 22.81 -30.56
N ASP A 387 5.20 24.04 -30.53
CA ASP A 387 3.79 24.29 -30.25
C ASP A 387 2.89 23.58 -31.27
N GLY A 388 1.87 22.89 -30.78
CA GLY A 388 0.97 22.08 -31.61
C GLY A 388 1.48 20.66 -31.90
N VAL A 389 2.72 20.31 -31.53
CA VAL A 389 3.29 18.99 -31.80
C VAL A 389 2.78 17.97 -30.78
N ILE A 390 2.29 16.83 -31.28
CA ILE A 390 1.97 15.65 -30.47
C ILE A 390 3.11 14.64 -30.63
N VAL A 391 3.71 14.27 -29.51
CA VAL A 391 4.73 13.22 -29.42
C VAL A 391 4.20 12.06 -28.59
N LYS A 392 4.84 10.89 -28.72
CA LYS A 392 4.47 9.70 -27.97
C LYS A 392 5.67 9.16 -27.21
N ILE A 393 5.45 8.81 -25.94
CA ILE A 393 6.40 8.07 -25.11
C ILE A 393 5.63 6.88 -24.56
N ASP A 394 6.10 5.69 -24.87
CA ASP A 394 5.45 4.44 -24.47
C ASP A 394 3.98 4.39 -24.91
N SER A 395 3.03 4.28 -23.98
CA SER A 395 1.59 4.32 -24.25
C SER A 395 0.98 5.72 -24.20
N THR A 396 1.71 6.72 -23.70
CA THR A 396 1.20 8.05 -23.37
C THR A 396 1.54 9.03 -24.49
N GLN A 397 0.58 9.84 -24.91
CA GLN A 397 0.83 10.95 -25.82
C GLN A 397 1.04 12.23 -25.03
N TYR A 398 1.87 13.11 -25.57
CA TYR A 398 2.13 14.43 -25.01
C TYR A 398 1.93 15.47 -26.10
N PHE A 399 1.26 16.55 -25.74
CA PHE A 399 0.98 17.68 -26.62
C PHE A 399 1.67 18.92 -26.07
N CYS A 400 2.51 19.55 -26.89
CA CYS A 400 3.14 20.81 -26.52
C CYS A 400 2.17 21.95 -26.81
N SER A 401 1.73 22.64 -25.74
CA SER A 401 0.71 23.68 -25.82
C SER A 401 1.17 24.99 -25.18
N VAL A 402 0.71 26.11 -25.74
CA VAL A 402 0.87 27.45 -25.13
C VAL A 402 -0.22 27.71 -24.10
N LYS A 403 0.17 27.85 -22.84
CA LYS A 403 -0.73 28.34 -21.79
C LYS A 403 -0.55 29.84 -21.60
N ARG A 404 -1.58 30.63 -21.95
CA ARG A 404 -1.68 32.04 -21.51
C ARG A 404 -2.19 32.08 -20.09
N TYR A 405 -1.39 32.63 -19.19
CA TYR A 405 -1.85 33.01 -17.86
C TYR A 405 -2.28 34.47 -17.88
N GLU A 406 -3.52 34.77 -17.46
CA GLU A 406 -4.05 36.14 -17.45
C GLU A 406 -3.28 37.08 -16.50
N SER A 407 -2.53 36.53 -15.52
CA SER A 407 -1.88 37.30 -14.46
C SER A 407 -0.42 37.69 -14.72
N LEU A 408 0.23 37.14 -15.75
CA LEU A 408 1.62 37.44 -16.10
C LEU A 408 1.67 37.66 -17.61
N ILE A 409 2.27 38.76 -18.05
CA ILE A 409 2.51 39.07 -19.47
C ILE A 409 3.60 38.11 -20.00
N GLY A 410 3.26 36.83 -20.13
CA GLY A 410 4.19 35.77 -20.50
C GLY A 410 3.45 34.53 -20.98
N PHE A 411 3.94 33.94 -22.06
CA PHE A 411 3.51 32.65 -22.57
C PHE A 411 4.33 31.57 -21.88
N ARG A 412 3.68 30.51 -21.39
CA ARG A 412 4.39 29.31 -20.92
C ARG A 412 4.02 28.13 -21.81
N PHE A 413 5.03 27.55 -22.43
CA PHE A 413 4.92 26.33 -23.20
C PHE A 413 5.07 25.14 -22.24
N THR A 414 4.14 24.20 -22.27
CA THR A 414 4.19 23.00 -21.42
C THR A 414 3.77 21.76 -22.19
N TRP A 415 4.39 20.63 -21.88
CA TRP A 415 3.91 19.31 -22.31
C TRP A 415 2.70 18.90 -21.46
N ASP A 416 1.55 18.70 -22.11
CA ASP A 416 0.34 18.14 -21.51
C ASP A 416 0.18 16.68 -21.91
N SER A 417 -0.04 15.78 -20.95
CA SER A 417 -0.27 14.36 -21.26
C SER A 417 -1.72 14.08 -21.62
N ASP A 418 -1.95 13.02 -22.42
CA ASP A 418 -3.28 12.48 -22.67
C ASP A 418 -3.81 11.63 -21.51
N TYR A 419 -2.96 11.23 -20.57
CA TYR A 419 -3.38 10.46 -19.40
C TYR A 419 -4.10 11.32 -18.34
N GLU A 420 -3.83 12.63 -18.30
CA GLU A 420 -4.36 13.52 -17.28
C GLU A 420 -5.53 14.38 -17.79
N ASN A 421 -6.44 14.73 -16.87
CA ASN A 421 -7.54 15.68 -17.09
C ASN A 421 -8.50 15.23 -18.22
N ALA A 422 -9.25 16.19 -18.79
CA ALA A 422 -10.19 15.94 -19.88
C ALA A 422 -9.53 15.43 -21.18
N ASN A 423 -8.20 15.50 -21.31
CA ASN A 423 -7.49 14.90 -22.44
C ASN A 423 -7.67 13.38 -22.47
N SER A 424 -7.73 12.73 -21.31
CA SER A 424 -7.92 11.26 -21.22
C SER A 424 -9.25 10.77 -21.76
N ALA A 425 -10.31 11.57 -21.63
CA ALA A 425 -11.64 11.20 -22.10
C ALA A 425 -11.89 11.60 -23.55
N SER A 426 -11.14 12.55 -24.10
CA SER A 426 -11.53 13.20 -25.35
C SER A 426 -10.39 13.60 -26.28
N GLY A 427 -9.15 13.27 -25.95
CA GLY A 427 -7.96 13.76 -26.65
C GLY A 427 -7.67 15.23 -26.35
N PHE A 428 -6.57 15.72 -26.92
CA PHE A 428 -6.09 17.09 -26.69
C PHE A 428 -7.08 18.15 -27.19
N CYS A 429 -7.13 19.28 -26.49
CA CYS A 429 -7.76 20.50 -26.96
C CYS A 429 -6.77 21.20 -27.90
N THR A 430 -7.05 21.17 -29.20
CA THR A 430 -6.26 21.81 -30.25
C THR A 430 -7.05 22.97 -30.87
N ASP A 431 -6.40 23.81 -31.66
CA ASP A 431 -7.05 24.96 -32.31
C ASP A 431 -8.24 24.53 -33.20
N GLU A 432 -8.16 23.35 -33.84
CA GLU A 432 -9.23 22.76 -34.64
C GLU A 432 -10.48 22.40 -33.82
N ARG A 433 -10.32 22.26 -32.50
CA ARG A 433 -11.37 21.91 -31.55
C ARG A 433 -11.81 23.09 -30.71
N PHE A 434 -11.40 24.31 -31.05
CA PHE A 434 -11.79 25.50 -30.33
C PHE A 434 -13.32 25.60 -30.21
N GLY A 435 -13.81 25.71 -28.97
CA GLY A 435 -15.24 25.77 -28.66
C GLY A 435 -15.93 24.41 -28.49
N ASP A 436 -15.27 23.29 -28.85
CA ASP A 436 -15.77 21.95 -28.57
C ASP A 436 -16.02 21.78 -27.07
N THR A 437 -17.04 21.00 -26.74
CA THR A 437 -17.35 20.64 -25.35
C THR A 437 -17.22 19.14 -25.15
N THR A 438 -16.69 18.74 -23.99
CA THR A 438 -16.66 17.34 -23.57
C THR A 438 -17.05 17.18 -22.10
N LEU A 439 -17.47 15.98 -21.72
CA LEU A 439 -17.80 15.61 -20.36
C LEU A 439 -16.66 14.78 -19.75
N TYR A 440 -16.06 15.26 -18.67
CA TYR A 440 -15.04 14.55 -17.92
C TYR A 440 -15.32 14.65 -16.42
N ASN A 441 -15.30 13.51 -15.72
CA ASN A 441 -15.57 13.43 -14.29
C ASN A 441 -16.82 14.23 -13.85
N ASP A 442 -17.95 14.00 -14.54
CA ASP A 442 -19.25 14.64 -14.31
C ASP A 442 -19.29 16.18 -14.46
N ASN A 443 -18.28 16.78 -15.10
CA ASN A 443 -18.27 18.21 -15.43
C ASN A 443 -18.01 18.42 -16.92
N TYR A 444 -18.69 19.40 -17.51
CA TYR A 444 -18.38 19.82 -18.87
C TYR A 444 -17.10 20.63 -18.88
N TYR A 445 -16.32 20.43 -19.92
CA TYR A 445 -15.15 21.22 -20.26
C TYR A 445 -15.35 21.78 -21.66
N ARG A 446 -14.88 23.00 -21.87
CA ARG A 446 -14.82 23.62 -23.21
C ARG A 446 -13.36 23.78 -23.62
N CYS A 447 -13.06 23.42 -24.85
CA CYS A 447 -11.76 23.68 -25.44
C CYS A 447 -11.64 25.18 -25.75
N THR A 448 -10.60 25.81 -25.23
CA THR A 448 -10.39 27.26 -25.29
C THR A 448 -9.26 27.63 -26.24
N SER A 449 -9.09 28.92 -26.56
CA SER A 449 -8.08 29.42 -27.50
C SER A 449 -6.64 29.30 -26.99
N ASN A 450 -6.46 28.78 -25.78
CA ASN A 450 -5.15 28.47 -25.19
C ASN A 450 -4.87 26.97 -25.26
N ASN A 451 -5.56 26.22 -26.13
CA ASN A 451 -5.39 24.78 -26.29
C ASN A 451 -5.53 23.98 -24.98
N MET A 452 -6.44 24.44 -24.11
CA MET A 452 -6.77 23.80 -22.84
C MET A 452 -8.27 23.57 -22.70
N TRP A 453 -8.61 22.40 -22.14
CA TRP A 453 -9.93 22.12 -21.61
C TRP A 453 -10.15 22.91 -20.31
N GLN A 454 -11.00 23.93 -20.37
CA GLN A 454 -11.41 24.68 -19.18
C GLN A 454 -12.75 24.17 -18.66
N PRO A 455 -12.92 24.03 -17.34
CA PRO A 455 -14.20 23.63 -16.78
C PRO A 455 -15.26 24.67 -17.15
N LEU A 456 -16.38 24.20 -17.67
CA LEU A 456 -17.57 24.97 -17.98
C LEU A 456 -18.57 24.74 -16.85
N ASP A 457 -19.26 25.81 -16.42
CA ASP A 457 -20.38 25.64 -15.49
C ASP A 457 -21.43 24.75 -16.16
N ASN A 458 -21.70 23.58 -15.55
CA ASN A 458 -22.65 22.59 -16.03
C ASN A 458 -24.03 23.19 -16.31
N THR A 459 -24.42 24.25 -15.61
CA THR A 459 -25.71 24.92 -15.83
C THR A 459 -25.79 25.70 -17.14
N MET A 460 -24.65 26.07 -17.74
CA MET A 460 -24.60 26.78 -19.03
C MET A 460 -24.94 25.90 -20.23
N VAL A 461 -24.82 24.58 -20.10
CA VAL A 461 -25.20 23.64 -21.17
C VAL A 461 -26.64 23.15 -21.04
N LEU A 462 -27.29 23.41 -19.89
CA LEU A 462 -28.68 23.06 -19.66
C LEU A 462 -29.61 24.10 -20.34
N PRO A 463 -30.82 23.69 -20.77
CA PRO A 463 -31.83 24.62 -21.28
C PRO A 463 -32.12 25.73 -20.25
N LYS A 464 -32.60 26.89 -20.68
CA LYS A 464 -32.96 27.97 -19.75
C LYS A 464 -33.96 27.47 -18.69
N CYS A 465 -33.66 27.71 -17.42
CA CYS A 465 -34.58 27.44 -16.31
C CYS A 465 -35.62 28.57 -16.23
N ASP A 466 -36.85 28.28 -16.65
CA ASP A 466 -37.96 29.24 -16.70
C ASP A 466 -39.28 28.60 -16.25
N SER A 467 -40.39 29.34 -16.34
CA SER A 467 -41.71 28.91 -15.87
C SER A 467 -42.25 27.64 -16.52
N THR A 468 -41.71 27.24 -17.68
CA THR A 468 -42.10 25.99 -18.35
C THR A 468 -41.36 24.77 -17.80
N ARG A 469 -40.31 25.00 -17.00
CA ARG A 469 -39.38 23.97 -16.50
C ARG A 469 -39.17 24.01 -15.00
N TRP A 470 -39.87 24.89 -14.29
CA TRP A 470 -39.82 24.93 -12.83
C TRP A 470 -40.07 23.54 -12.25
N ASP A 471 -39.24 23.20 -11.26
CA ASP A 471 -39.26 21.96 -10.51
C ASP A 471 -38.98 20.68 -11.35
N THR A 472 -38.53 20.84 -12.60
CA THR A 472 -38.03 19.72 -13.42
C THR A 472 -36.56 19.43 -13.14
N THR A 473 -36.14 18.18 -13.35
CA THR A 473 -34.74 17.76 -13.21
C THR A 473 -34.05 17.52 -14.56
N ALA A 474 -32.73 17.69 -14.58
CA ALA A 474 -31.86 17.38 -15.71
C ALA A 474 -30.55 16.77 -15.20
N TYR A 475 -29.85 16.01 -16.04
CA TYR A 475 -28.61 15.33 -15.66
C TYR A 475 -27.43 15.85 -16.49
N VAL A 476 -26.29 16.02 -15.82
CA VAL A 476 -24.99 16.27 -16.44
C VAL A 476 -24.01 15.22 -15.91
N GLY A 477 -23.63 14.28 -16.78
CA GLY A 477 -22.97 13.05 -16.33
C GLY A 477 -23.85 12.33 -15.31
N ARG A 478 -23.31 12.08 -14.12
CA ARG A 478 -24.02 11.48 -12.98
C ARG A 478 -24.62 12.51 -12.02
N LYS A 479 -24.39 13.81 -12.24
CA LYS A 479 -24.94 14.88 -11.39
C LYS A 479 -26.35 15.24 -11.84
N GLU A 480 -27.23 15.43 -10.88
CA GLU A 480 -28.60 15.88 -11.10
C GLU A 480 -28.73 17.37 -10.78
N TYR A 481 -29.50 18.08 -11.58
CA TYR A 481 -29.81 19.49 -11.43
C TYR A 481 -31.33 19.67 -11.39
N LEU A 482 -31.81 20.52 -10.48
CA LEU A 482 -33.20 20.93 -10.34
C LEU A 482 -33.37 22.37 -10.85
N CYS A 483 -34.33 22.61 -11.74
CA CYS A 483 -34.70 23.97 -12.13
C CYS A 483 -35.52 24.60 -11.01
N ASN A 484 -34.83 25.25 -10.08
CA ASN A 484 -35.43 25.77 -8.86
C ASN A 484 -36.27 27.02 -9.15
N ARG A 485 -37.58 26.93 -8.93
CA ARG A 485 -38.54 28.04 -9.16
C ARG A 485 -38.29 29.28 -8.29
N TYR A 486 -37.79 29.09 -7.07
CA TYR A 486 -37.56 30.16 -6.09
C TYR A 486 -36.24 30.89 -6.36
N ALA A 487 -35.22 30.18 -6.82
CA ALA A 487 -33.93 30.76 -7.22
C ALA A 487 -33.89 31.18 -8.70
N GLN A 488 -34.87 30.76 -9.50
CA GLN A 488 -34.98 31.01 -10.95
C GLN A 488 -33.73 30.59 -11.74
N LYS A 489 -33.09 29.49 -11.32
CA LYS A 489 -31.88 28.95 -11.95
C LYS A 489 -31.75 27.45 -11.66
N TRP A 490 -30.90 26.78 -12.45
CA TRP A 490 -30.50 25.40 -12.14
C TRP A 490 -29.69 25.36 -10.84
N GLN A 491 -30.02 24.37 -10.03
CA GLN A 491 -29.35 24.07 -8.79
C GLN A 491 -28.88 22.62 -8.83
N GLU A 492 -27.61 22.36 -8.54
CA GLU A 492 -27.12 20.99 -8.33
C GLU A 492 -27.83 20.38 -7.12
N VAL A 493 -28.37 19.18 -7.30
CA VAL A 493 -29.10 18.45 -6.27
C VAL A 493 -28.09 17.77 -5.35
N GLU A 494 -28.08 18.17 -4.08
CA GLU A 494 -27.17 17.62 -3.09
C GLU A 494 -27.57 16.19 -2.71
N ARG A 495 -26.72 15.21 -3.03
CA ARG A 495 -26.89 13.78 -2.67
C ARG A 495 -25.85 13.27 -1.67
N GLU A 496 -24.83 14.09 -1.35
CA GLU A 496 -23.65 13.65 -0.60
C GLU A 496 -23.92 13.30 0.87
N LEU A 497 -24.95 13.91 1.48
CA LEU A 497 -25.25 13.70 2.89
C LEU A 497 -25.71 12.26 3.22
N PHE A 498 -26.15 11.47 2.25
CA PHE A 498 -26.57 10.07 2.47
C PHE A 498 -25.87 9.10 1.52
N ASN A 499 -24.71 9.49 0.98
CA ASN A 499 -23.96 8.68 0.03
C ASN A 499 -23.50 7.36 0.69
N GLY A 500 -24.00 6.22 0.21
CA GLY A 500 -23.74 4.88 0.76
C GLY A 500 -24.95 4.13 1.33
N GLN A 501 -26.12 4.76 1.44
CA GLN A 501 -27.40 4.09 1.71
C GLN A 501 -28.10 3.73 0.39
N ALA A 502 -28.83 2.61 0.37
CA ALA A 502 -29.55 2.13 -0.83
C ALA A 502 -30.61 3.14 -1.34
N ASP A 503 -31.05 4.05 -0.47
CA ASP A 503 -32.03 5.10 -0.75
C ASP A 503 -31.40 6.48 -0.55
N SER A 504 -30.42 6.85 -1.40
CA SER A 504 -29.82 8.20 -1.32
C SER A 504 -30.89 9.27 -1.58
N VAL A 505 -31.34 9.97 -0.53
CA VAL A 505 -32.36 11.00 -0.64
C VAL A 505 -31.73 12.35 -1.00
N SER A 506 -32.37 13.06 -1.91
CA SER A 506 -31.99 14.39 -2.37
C SER A 506 -32.92 15.46 -1.81
N CYS A 507 -32.37 16.60 -1.36
CA CYS A 507 -33.21 17.71 -0.96
C CYS A 507 -33.79 18.42 -2.19
N SER A 508 -35.06 18.15 -2.48
CA SER A 508 -35.85 18.71 -3.58
C SER A 508 -37.15 19.32 -3.05
N ILE A 509 -38.02 19.79 -3.96
CA ILE A 509 -39.35 20.27 -3.57
C ILE A 509 -40.25 19.15 -3.01
N GLU A 510 -40.12 17.93 -3.52
CA GLU A 510 -40.90 16.77 -3.06
C GLU A 510 -40.52 16.36 -1.64
N GLU A 511 -39.25 16.55 -1.30
CA GLU A 511 -38.68 16.25 0.01
C GLU A 511 -38.71 17.46 0.97
N PHE A 512 -39.28 18.59 0.55
CA PHE A 512 -39.30 19.79 1.38
C PHE A 512 -40.02 19.54 2.71
N GLY A 513 -39.32 19.82 3.81
CA GLY A 513 -39.82 19.62 5.16
C GLY A 513 -39.66 18.21 5.73
N ASN A 514 -39.24 17.24 4.92
CA ASN A 514 -38.90 15.92 5.42
C ASN A 514 -37.63 15.97 6.26
N ILE A 515 -37.63 15.19 7.35
CA ILE A 515 -36.55 15.08 8.32
C ILE A 515 -35.87 13.72 8.14
N TYR A 516 -34.54 13.73 8.13
CA TYR A 516 -33.68 12.57 7.92
C TYR A 516 -32.66 12.45 9.04
N GLU A 517 -32.34 11.21 9.39
CA GLU A 517 -31.37 10.88 10.44
C GLU A 517 -30.07 10.35 9.82
N ARG A 518 -28.93 10.91 10.22
CA ARG A 518 -27.60 10.37 9.90
C ARG A 518 -26.74 10.31 11.16
N GLY A 519 -26.52 9.11 11.68
CA GLY A 519 -25.83 8.94 12.97
C GLY A 519 -26.65 9.57 14.09
N PHE A 520 -26.07 10.52 14.82
CA PHE A 520 -26.77 11.26 15.89
C PHE A 520 -27.26 12.65 15.46
N HIS A 521 -27.17 12.98 14.17
CA HIS A 521 -27.58 14.27 13.63
C HIS A 521 -28.85 14.15 12.80
N MET A 522 -29.77 15.07 13.03
CA MET A 522 -31.00 15.21 12.26
C MET A 522 -30.84 16.33 11.23
N TYR A 523 -31.28 16.08 10.01
CA TYR A 523 -31.30 17.05 8.91
C TYR A 523 -32.72 17.24 8.38
N ILE A 524 -33.07 18.46 7.97
CA ILE A 524 -34.34 18.78 7.32
C ILE A 524 -34.05 19.40 5.95
N CYS A 525 -34.79 18.97 4.94
CA CYS A 525 -34.71 19.60 3.62
C CYS A 525 -35.52 20.90 3.62
N LYS A 526 -34.84 22.04 3.44
CA LYS A 526 -35.49 23.36 3.36
C LYS A 526 -34.68 24.35 2.52
N LEU A 527 -35.24 25.53 2.28
CA LEU A 527 -34.54 26.57 1.54
C LEU A 527 -33.50 27.28 2.40
N ASN A 528 -32.33 27.55 1.83
CA ASN A 528 -31.30 28.37 2.45
C ASN A 528 -31.50 29.87 2.15
N ASN A 529 -30.61 30.72 2.67
CA ASN A 529 -30.67 32.17 2.48
C ASN A 529 -30.50 32.63 1.00
N LYS A 530 -30.13 31.73 0.09
CA LYS A 530 -30.04 31.96 -1.37
C LYS A 530 -31.22 31.34 -2.13
N ASN A 531 -32.29 30.93 -1.42
CA ASN A 531 -33.45 30.22 -1.95
C ASN A 531 -33.10 28.90 -2.66
N LEU A 532 -32.03 28.22 -2.23
CA LEU A 532 -31.65 26.90 -2.74
C LEU A 532 -32.09 25.81 -1.76
N PHE A 533 -32.62 24.71 -2.28
CA PHE A 533 -32.96 23.53 -1.47
C PHE A 533 -31.67 22.93 -0.91
N ALA A 534 -31.56 22.83 0.40
CA ALA A 534 -30.39 22.25 1.05
C ALA A 534 -30.82 21.54 2.33
N PHE A 535 -30.10 20.49 2.67
CA PHE A 535 -30.23 19.90 3.99
C PHE A 535 -29.60 20.82 5.02
N GLN A 536 -30.33 21.08 6.10
CA GLN A 536 -29.86 21.89 7.22
C GLN A 536 -30.10 21.12 8.52
N SER A 537 -29.28 21.37 9.54
CA SER A 537 -29.51 20.80 10.86
C SER A 537 -30.91 21.16 11.37
N VAL A 538 -31.65 20.18 11.88
CA VAL A 538 -33.00 20.41 12.42
C VAL A 538 -32.90 21.15 13.75
N SER A 539 -33.63 22.25 13.88
CA SER A 539 -33.80 22.94 15.17
C SER A 539 -34.83 22.22 16.05
N GLU A 540 -34.81 22.46 17.37
CA GLU A 540 -35.79 21.87 18.29
C GLU A 540 -37.24 22.15 17.87
N ILE A 541 -37.49 23.34 17.32
CA ILE A 541 -38.82 23.73 16.87
C ILE A 541 -39.24 22.98 15.60
N GLU A 542 -38.31 22.72 14.69
CA GLU A 542 -38.56 21.96 13.47
C GLU A 542 -38.72 20.46 13.75
N MET A 543 -38.06 19.92 14.78
CA MET A 543 -38.34 18.55 15.24
C MET A 543 -39.77 18.40 15.75
N LYS A 544 -40.32 19.46 16.35
CA LYS A 544 -41.66 19.43 16.94
C LYS A 544 -42.77 19.70 15.92
N TYR A 545 -42.55 20.62 14.99
CA TYR A 545 -43.61 21.13 14.10
C TYR A 545 -43.31 21.03 12.60
N GLY A 546 -42.15 20.48 12.21
CA GLY A 546 -41.73 20.36 10.82
C GLY A 546 -41.15 21.66 10.24
N ALA A 547 -40.81 21.64 8.95
CA ALA A 547 -40.30 22.83 8.27
C ALA A 547 -41.37 23.92 8.15
N CYS A 548 -40.92 25.16 8.31
CA CYS A 548 -41.73 26.31 7.96
C CYS A 548 -41.80 26.44 6.43
N GLY A 549 -43.01 26.47 5.86
CA GLY A 549 -43.23 26.74 4.45
C GLY A 549 -43.01 28.21 4.10
N LEU A 550 -42.69 28.51 2.83
CA LEU A 550 -42.55 29.90 2.37
C LEU A 550 -43.90 30.65 2.35
N ASP A 551 -44.96 29.97 1.94
CA ASP A 551 -46.28 30.57 1.69
C ASP A 551 -47.25 30.40 2.87
N THR A 552 -46.73 30.05 4.05
CA THR A 552 -47.54 29.69 5.21
C THR A 552 -47.25 30.58 6.40
N THR A 553 -48.30 31.10 7.03
CA THR A 553 -48.23 31.72 8.36
C THR A 553 -48.94 30.80 9.36
N TYR A 554 -48.17 30.18 10.26
CA TYR A 554 -48.70 29.32 11.32
C TYR A 554 -48.28 29.83 12.69
N VAL A 555 -49.17 29.69 13.66
CA VAL A 555 -48.97 30.16 15.04
C VAL A 555 -49.27 29.02 15.98
N ILE A 556 -48.32 28.73 16.86
CA ILE A 556 -48.47 27.69 17.88
C ILE A 556 -48.23 28.34 19.24
N ASP A 557 -49.28 28.42 20.05
CA ASP A 557 -49.25 29.02 21.39
C ASP A 557 -49.11 27.91 22.44
N GLU A 558 -47.98 27.88 23.13
CA GLU A 558 -47.71 27.01 24.27
C GLU A 558 -47.17 27.85 25.43
N ASP A 559 -47.81 27.77 26.59
CA ASP A 559 -47.34 28.38 27.84
C ASP A 559 -46.94 29.86 27.71
N SER A 560 -47.75 30.67 27.01
CA SER A 560 -47.54 32.12 26.77
C SER A 560 -46.37 32.47 25.84
N ILE A 561 -45.90 31.51 25.05
CA ILE A 561 -44.89 31.69 24.01
C ILE A 561 -45.49 31.22 22.68
N ALA A 562 -45.45 32.08 21.66
CA ALA A 562 -45.86 31.70 20.32
C ALA A 562 -44.65 31.41 19.42
N TYR A 563 -44.77 30.34 18.65
CA TYR A 563 -43.88 30.05 17.54
C TYR A 563 -44.59 30.43 16.24
N VAL A 564 -43.94 31.32 15.49
CA VAL A 564 -44.49 31.90 14.27
C VAL A 564 -43.66 31.44 13.08
N CYS A 565 -44.28 30.69 12.18
CA CYS A 565 -43.67 30.38 10.89
C CYS A 565 -43.99 31.51 9.92
N THR A 566 -42.96 32.18 9.39
CA THR A 566 -43.10 33.20 8.35
C THR A 566 -41.93 33.12 7.37
N ASN A 567 -42.23 33.08 6.07
CA ASN A 567 -41.23 33.05 4.99
C ASN A 567 -40.14 31.98 5.18
N GLY A 568 -40.54 30.76 5.56
CA GLY A 568 -39.61 29.64 5.73
C GLY A 568 -38.79 29.67 7.02
N LYS A 569 -39.10 30.55 7.98
CA LYS A 569 -38.40 30.65 9.27
C LYS A 569 -39.38 30.60 10.44
N TRP A 570 -38.99 29.84 11.46
CA TRP A 570 -39.66 29.81 12.76
C TRP A 570 -39.07 30.88 13.68
N ASP A 571 -39.92 31.79 14.16
CA ASP A 571 -39.58 32.82 15.13
C ASP A 571 -40.33 32.58 16.45
N LYS A 572 -39.57 32.54 17.56
CA LYS A 572 -40.13 32.45 18.91
C LYS A 572 -40.41 33.85 19.43
N ARG A 573 -41.67 34.24 19.61
CA ARG A 573 -42.04 35.55 20.15
C ARG A 573 -43.29 35.52 21.02
N LYS A 574 -43.46 36.54 21.85
CA LYS A 574 -44.73 36.77 22.56
C LYS A 574 -45.69 37.47 21.60
N LEU A 575 -46.90 36.93 21.45
CA LEU A 575 -47.96 37.62 20.74
C LEU A 575 -48.39 38.84 21.54
N ASN A 576 -48.60 39.96 20.84
CA ASN A 576 -49.24 41.11 21.46
C ASN A 576 -50.74 40.85 21.72
N GLU A 577 -51.40 41.73 22.47
CA GLU A 577 -52.79 41.53 22.87
C GLU A 577 -53.74 41.39 21.67
N TYR A 578 -53.49 42.13 20.59
CA TYR A 578 -54.30 42.06 19.37
C TYR A 578 -54.06 40.75 18.58
N GLU A 579 -52.81 40.29 18.49
CA GLU A 579 -52.46 39.01 17.85
C GLU A 579 -53.05 37.81 18.61
N LYS A 580 -53.19 37.92 19.94
CA LYS A 580 -53.91 36.91 20.75
C LYS A 580 -55.41 36.92 20.47
N MET A 581 -56.00 38.09 20.23
CA MET A 581 -57.44 38.22 19.97
C MET A 581 -57.82 37.82 18.54
N PHE A 582 -57.02 38.18 17.54
CA PHE A 582 -57.41 38.12 16.13
C PHE A 582 -56.48 37.25 15.25
N GLY A 583 -55.46 36.62 15.84
CA GLY A 583 -54.42 35.92 15.11
C GLY A 583 -53.35 36.86 14.54
N ILE A 584 -52.33 36.31 13.89
CA ILE A 584 -51.26 37.12 13.29
C ILE A 584 -51.76 37.81 12.03
N CYS A 585 -51.49 39.11 11.94
CA CYS A 585 -51.74 39.88 10.74
C CYS A 585 -50.73 39.46 9.64
N PRO A 586 -51.17 38.90 8.50
CA PRO A 586 -50.26 38.62 7.38
C PRO A 586 -49.78 39.94 6.74
N ARG A 587 -48.56 39.94 6.18
CA ARG A 587 -48.00 41.15 5.54
C ARG A 587 -48.76 41.56 4.27
N ASP A 588 -49.37 40.60 3.59
CA ASP A 588 -49.95 40.80 2.26
C ASP A 588 -51.48 40.94 2.29
N THR A 589 -52.09 41.07 3.48
CA THR A 589 -53.54 41.23 3.62
C THR A 589 -53.89 42.49 4.39
N THR A 590 -55.05 43.05 4.05
CA THR A 590 -55.65 44.17 4.78
C THR A 590 -57.11 43.82 5.04
N TYR A 591 -57.48 43.71 6.31
CA TYR A 591 -58.86 43.44 6.71
C TYR A 591 -59.16 44.04 8.09
N GLN A 592 -60.44 44.25 8.37
CA GLN A 592 -60.92 44.87 9.60
C GLN A 592 -61.80 43.91 10.38
N VAL A 593 -61.65 43.92 11.71
CA VAL A 593 -62.46 43.14 12.65
C VAL A 593 -63.17 44.12 13.59
N PRO A 594 -64.47 44.40 13.37
CA PRO A 594 -65.23 45.27 14.26
C PRO A 594 -65.57 44.56 15.58
N GLN A 595 -65.54 45.30 16.69
CA GLN A 595 -65.98 44.92 18.03
C GLN A 595 -66.86 46.03 18.62
N ASP A 596 -67.59 45.75 19.71
CA ASP A 596 -68.60 46.66 20.28
C ASP A 596 -68.07 48.06 20.64
N THR A 597 -66.77 48.19 20.95
CA THR A 597 -66.15 49.45 21.38
C THR A 597 -64.98 49.90 20.52
N ALA A 598 -64.53 49.10 19.55
CA ALA A 598 -63.35 49.39 18.75
C ALA A 598 -63.35 48.62 17.43
N ILE A 599 -62.57 49.09 16.45
CA ILE A 599 -62.31 48.39 15.21
C ILE A 599 -60.82 48.11 15.10
N TYR A 600 -60.50 46.85 14.85
CA TYR A 600 -59.13 46.39 14.73
C TYR A 600 -58.80 46.19 13.25
N THR A 601 -57.78 46.90 12.76
CA THR A 601 -57.34 46.80 11.36
C THR A 601 -56.01 46.05 11.30
N CYS A 602 -55.98 44.94 10.58
CA CYS A 602 -54.73 44.30 10.16
C CYS A 602 -54.25 44.99 8.89
N ASN A 603 -53.03 45.55 8.91
CA ASN A 603 -52.40 46.17 7.74
C ASN A 603 -50.87 45.97 7.79
N MET A 604 -50.28 45.49 6.70
CA MET A 604 -48.83 45.29 6.53
C MET A 604 -48.16 44.47 7.66
N GLY A 605 -48.89 43.52 8.24
CA GLY A 605 -48.39 42.70 9.33
C GLY A 605 -48.56 43.28 10.73
N TYR A 606 -49.28 44.40 10.87
CA TYR A 606 -49.56 45.04 12.16
C TYR A 606 -51.05 45.19 12.42
N TRP A 607 -51.45 44.97 13.68
CA TRP A 607 -52.77 45.31 14.16
C TRP A 607 -52.79 46.76 14.67
N MET A 608 -53.81 47.51 14.26
CA MET A 608 -54.10 48.85 14.75
C MET A 608 -55.50 48.88 15.35
N GLU A 609 -55.65 49.49 16.53
CA GLU A 609 -56.94 49.68 17.20
C GLU A 609 -57.47 51.09 16.95
N TYR A 610 -58.75 51.18 16.60
CA TYR A 610 -59.51 52.42 16.53
C TYR A 610 -60.69 52.36 17.50
N VAL A 611 -60.59 53.03 18.64
CA VAL A 611 -61.63 53.04 19.69
C VAL A 611 -62.80 53.89 19.21
N LEU A 612 -64.00 53.31 19.19
CA LEU A 612 -65.22 53.98 18.76
C LEU A 612 -65.74 54.91 19.85
N ASN A 613 -66.02 56.17 19.49
CA ASN A 613 -66.68 57.10 20.39
C ASN A 613 -68.16 56.73 20.60
N GLU A 614 -68.85 57.42 21.52
CA GLU A 614 -70.25 57.09 21.84
C GLU A 614 -71.21 57.20 20.64
N TYR A 615 -70.97 58.16 19.75
CA TYR A 615 -71.76 58.33 18.53
C TYR A 615 -71.45 57.25 17.50
N GLU A 616 -70.18 56.89 17.32
CA GLU A 616 -69.78 55.82 16.39
C GLU A 616 -70.29 54.45 16.83
N ARG A 617 -70.37 54.20 18.13
CA ARG A 617 -71.01 52.97 18.66
C ARG A 617 -72.51 52.95 18.41
N LYS A 618 -73.17 54.12 18.49
CA LYS A 618 -74.62 54.25 18.33
C LYS A 618 -75.05 54.26 16.86
N LEU A 619 -74.30 54.92 15.99
CA LEU A 619 -74.70 55.27 14.62
C LEU A 619 -73.79 54.68 13.53
N GLY A 620 -72.71 54.00 13.91
CA GLY A 620 -71.67 53.52 13.00
C GLY A 620 -70.55 54.55 12.77
N ILE A 621 -69.42 54.09 12.20
CA ILE A 621 -68.28 54.96 11.88
C ILE A 621 -68.72 56.03 10.89
N CYS A 622 -68.32 57.28 11.14
CA CYS A 622 -68.43 58.36 10.16
C CYS A 622 -67.29 58.21 9.12
N PRO A 623 -67.56 57.89 7.85
CA PRO A 623 -66.50 57.86 6.84
C PRO A 623 -65.94 59.26 6.61
N ARG A 624 -64.60 59.39 6.60
CA ARG A 624 -63.92 60.57 6.03
C ARG A 624 -64.39 60.71 4.58
N ASP A 625 -64.69 61.93 4.16
CA ASP A 625 -65.32 62.28 2.86
C ASP A 625 -66.86 62.13 2.76
N THR A 626 -67.59 61.91 3.86
CA THR A 626 -69.06 61.93 3.83
C THR A 626 -69.65 62.91 4.83
N THR A 627 -70.77 63.55 4.43
CA THR A 627 -71.59 64.38 5.31
C THR A 627 -73.02 63.89 5.24
N TYR A 628 -73.55 63.35 6.34
CA TYR A 628 -74.95 62.95 6.42
C TYR A 628 -75.48 63.11 7.85
N GLN A 629 -76.81 63.21 7.96
CA GLN A 629 -77.50 63.44 9.22
C GLN A 629 -78.38 62.25 9.58
N VAL A 630 -78.39 61.88 10.85
CA VAL A 630 -79.27 60.87 11.42
C VAL A 630 -80.07 61.55 12.54
N SER A 631 -81.39 61.57 12.42
CA SER A 631 -82.28 62.17 13.41
C SER A 631 -82.93 61.09 14.26
N GLU A 632 -82.80 61.19 15.58
CA GLU A 632 -83.50 60.36 16.55
C GLU A 632 -84.16 61.26 17.60
N ASP A 633 -85.49 61.15 17.73
CA ASP A 633 -86.32 61.99 18.60
C ASP A 633 -86.08 63.50 18.37
N THR A 634 -85.58 64.23 19.38
CA THR A 634 -85.27 65.67 19.33
C THR A 634 -83.79 65.97 19.08
N VAL A 635 -82.99 64.96 18.70
CA VAL A 635 -81.54 65.11 18.49
C VAL A 635 -81.19 64.76 17.04
N VAL A 636 -80.47 65.68 16.38
CA VAL A 636 -79.89 65.45 15.05
C VAL A 636 -78.40 65.24 15.20
N TYR A 637 -77.93 64.05 14.83
CA TYR A 637 -76.52 63.72 14.75
C TYR A 637 -76.02 63.98 13.33
N THR A 638 -74.95 64.76 13.17
CA THR A 638 -74.31 65.05 11.89
C THR A 638 -72.93 64.41 11.85
N CYS A 639 -72.74 63.45 10.95
CA CYS A 639 -71.41 62.97 10.57
C CYS A 639 -70.84 63.95 9.55
N ASN A 640 -69.64 64.47 9.81
CA ASN A 640 -68.91 65.34 8.88
C ASN A 640 -67.40 65.06 8.96
N ASP A 641 -66.83 64.62 7.84
CA ASP A 641 -65.38 64.40 7.67
C ASP A 641 -64.73 63.51 8.74
N GLY A 642 -65.42 62.44 9.12
CA GLY A 642 -64.95 61.49 10.12
C GLY A 642 -65.38 61.77 11.55
N ASP A 643 -66.00 62.93 11.82
CA ASP A 643 -66.45 63.29 13.16
C ASP A 643 -67.97 63.38 13.27
N TRP A 644 -68.52 62.85 14.36
CA TRP A 644 -69.93 63.02 14.73
C TRP A 644 -70.10 64.26 15.61
N SER A 645 -71.14 65.05 15.34
CA SER A 645 -71.58 66.17 16.18
C SER A 645 -73.08 66.04 16.44
N GLU A 646 -73.53 66.39 17.64
CA GLU A 646 -74.95 66.39 17.99
C GLU A 646 -75.50 67.82 18.08
N TYR A 647 -76.76 67.98 17.66
CA TYR A 647 -77.52 69.20 17.82
C TYR A 647 -78.92 68.86 18.32
N VAL A 648 -79.28 69.35 19.52
CA VAL A 648 -80.62 69.20 20.08
C VAL A 648 -81.50 70.30 19.49
N THR A 649 -82.62 69.92 18.88
CA THR A 649 -83.59 70.87 18.38
C THR A 649 -84.55 71.24 19.50
N ASP A 650 -84.54 72.51 19.93
CA ASP A 650 -85.58 73.05 20.81
C ASP A 650 -86.89 73.14 20.00
N ASP A 651 -87.94 72.43 20.43
CA ASP A 651 -89.30 72.55 19.88
C ASP A 651 -89.89 73.96 20.06
#